data_AF-A0A5C6URZ0-F1
#
_entry.id   AF-A0A5C6URZ0-F1
#
_cell.length_a   1.000
_cell.length_b   1.000
_cell.length_c   1.000
_cell.angle_alpha   90.00
_cell.angle_beta   90.00
_cell.angle_gamma   90.00
#
_symmetry.space_group_name_H-M   'P 1'
#
loop_
_entity.id
_entity.type
_entity.pdbx_description
1 polymer ?
#
loop_
_entity_poly.entity_id
_entity_poly.type
_entity_poly.pdbx_seq_one_letter_code
_entity_poly.pdbx_strand_id
1 'polypeptide(L)'
;MASPRVIRPNARPFLLRPTLWAAAFSSGAALVAMVAHAAMFEASALLLGWALLFPIITILVYVERQAALKKTYAEIFDDRIICHYGSLLSENALDLPFRNVTQIELTLPWLEHRIYQTGHLKVHAAGSATGAPLISVDAPEALYQLLEERLRHNGFVITRQNLVQREEPHFLGTLMDAGSSNNPVIGIPLLLLIALGPQLLDNPSLLESALVMGAGVALLLTFVAGALAFQIIRIIDLNQRVYSLYDDVVDYEDGFLTRSRRIIPIENLADTSIHQPFLKNLLGMADVIISCQGSSADIHFPSMPNAKTFRENLGHLIKTTDGPASHHGEERDAAGFAQANGDSQVSPFAPSPARSDVDVATASPAMAASAPPTAAPPASWIPAGLPAMSLKPGIVSVFLSNLIVAPFVVVGAGALFLVSIAGESELPALGGLVAVIALVGIVFGSLGKAIQEYLLVDAQITDQKVALTRGIFNKETTEFTLEKITRLSISQSPIDRWLNTATFRFSSIGASSALKLSHIPDADRVIPRIEKGLGFGGTSPHQTLSAEPTTTTLLYSQLSLLVICAIALIATMVAVIFFKPALLIGAALLLLAFGFFAHEALYAPTRRLEIFDHHLATRGGVLIHTRELMALHHAKDLRTTRYPDLDTGTLTISGGGASSSLSIGHLPGLSALHEHLDDLLFTHPPRQTRQAPRRRAEITHEFTPVIRAAAIQASAATAAAVVTIPLLPLFFAYFRLSAAHTTYTLELDRVRVDQGIWFKTRATVLLNRIDQVQTSRGPLDTALQVGHVQISTVGSASPEISMGPVTDPRTIYEAIDTKSGYAPSQPSA
;
A
#
# COMPACT_ATOMS: atom_id res chain seq x y z
N MET A 1 -35.35 -0.23 4.11
CA MET A 1 -34.07 0.43 4.45
C MET A 1 -34.40 1.64 5.29
N ALA A 2 -33.77 1.81 6.46
CA ALA A 2 -33.89 3.04 7.23
C ALA A 2 -33.40 4.22 6.36
N SER A 3 -34.03 5.39 6.49
CA SER A 3 -33.60 6.58 5.74
C SER A 3 -32.18 6.97 6.17
N PRO A 4 -31.24 7.16 5.22
CA PRO A 4 -29.86 7.49 5.58
C PRO A 4 -29.78 8.85 6.27
N ARG A 5 -28.88 8.97 7.24
CA ARG A 5 -28.56 10.27 7.83
C ARG A 5 -27.62 11.00 6.88
N VAL A 6 -28.11 12.05 6.23
CA VAL A 6 -27.33 12.87 5.31
C VAL A 6 -26.59 13.97 6.08
N ILE A 7 -25.28 14.07 5.86
CA ILE A 7 -24.41 15.06 6.49
C ILE A 7 -23.80 15.94 5.40
N ARG A 8 -23.81 17.25 5.64
CA ARG A 8 -23.21 18.24 4.73
C ARG A 8 -22.17 19.07 5.47
N PRO A 9 -21.11 19.51 4.76
CA PRO A 9 -20.15 20.45 5.32
C PRO A 9 -20.82 21.79 5.61
N ASN A 10 -20.38 22.43 6.69
CA ASN A 10 -20.77 23.80 6.99
C ASN A 10 -20.17 24.75 5.94
N ALA A 11 -21.03 25.54 5.31
CA ALA A 11 -20.64 26.40 4.19
C ALA A 11 -19.55 27.42 4.54
N ARG A 12 -19.56 27.97 5.76
CA ARG A 12 -18.66 29.07 6.14
C ARG A 12 -17.19 28.62 6.25
N PRO A 13 -16.82 27.68 7.13
CA PRO A 13 -15.44 27.23 7.25
C PRO A 13 -14.95 26.55 5.98
N PHE A 14 -15.82 25.81 5.27
CA PHE A 14 -15.47 25.10 4.04
C PHE A 14 -15.07 26.06 2.90
N LEU A 15 -15.76 27.21 2.77
CA LEU A 15 -15.45 28.21 1.76
C LEU A 15 -14.35 29.18 2.21
N LEU A 16 -14.49 29.79 3.40
CA LEU A 16 -13.69 30.94 3.80
C LEU A 16 -12.26 30.57 4.15
N ARG A 17 -12.03 29.42 4.79
CA ARG A 17 -10.69 29.06 5.26
C ARG A 17 -9.72 28.88 4.09
N PRO A 18 -10.00 28.08 3.04
CA PRO A 18 -9.10 27.95 1.90
C PRO A 18 -8.93 29.27 1.13
N THR A 19 -9.98 30.08 1.02
CA THR A 19 -9.93 31.32 0.25
C THR A 19 -9.15 32.41 0.94
N LEU A 20 -9.24 32.52 2.27
CA LEU A 20 -8.44 33.46 3.05
C LEU A 20 -6.97 33.06 3.04
N TRP A 21 -6.66 31.76 3.13
CA TRP A 21 -5.29 31.27 2.97
C TRP A 21 -4.74 31.52 1.57
N ALA A 22 -5.53 31.27 0.52
CA ALA A 22 -5.16 31.60 -0.85
C ALA A 22 -4.93 33.12 -1.02
N ALA A 23 -5.78 33.97 -0.44
CA ALA A 23 -5.63 35.42 -0.46
C ALA A 23 -4.35 35.88 0.24
N ALA A 24 -4.08 35.37 1.44
CA ALA A 24 -2.88 35.71 2.21
C ALA A 24 -1.59 35.26 1.49
N PHE A 25 -1.56 34.01 1.03
CA PHE A 25 -0.39 33.46 0.34
C PHE A 25 -0.16 34.15 -1.00
N SER A 26 -1.22 34.35 -1.80
CA SER A 26 -1.13 35.01 -3.09
C SER A 26 -0.71 36.48 -2.97
N SER A 27 -1.19 37.20 -1.95
CA SER A 27 -0.76 38.58 -1.67
C SER A 27 0.71 38.65 -1.24
N GLY A 28 1.17 37.71 -0.40
CA GLY A 28 2.57 37.63 0.00
C GLY A 28 3.50 37.29 -1.17
N ALA A 29 3.11 36.31 -1.99
CA ALA A 29 3.83 35.94 -3.20
C ALA A 29 3.84 37.10 -4.23
N ALA A 30 2.75 37.85 -4.34
CA ALA A 30 2.67 39.05 -5.17
C ALA A 30 3.71 40.08 -4.76
N LEU A 31 3.78 40.39 -3.47
CA LEU A 31 4.69 41.37 -2.94
C LEU A 31 6.15 40.94 -3.15
N VAL A 32 6.48 39.68 -2.90
CA VAL A 32 7.83 39.13 -3.15
C VAL A 32 8.17 39.17 -4.64
N ALA A 33 7.27 38.75 -5.52
CA ALA A 33 7.49 38.76 -6.97
C ALA A 33 7.65 40.19 -7.51
N MET A 34 6.86 41.14 -7.01
CA MET A 34 6.96 42.55 -7.39
C MET A 34 8.28 43.17 -6.92
N VAL A 35 8.72 42.89 -5.69
CA VAL A 35 10.01 43.37 -5.15
C VAL A 35 11.18 42.75 -5.93
N ALA A 36 11.13 41.44 -6.21
CA ALA A 36 12.15 40.76 -7.00
C ALA A 36 12.22 41.30 -8.44
N HIS A 37 11.07 41.52 -9.07
CA HIS A 37 10.98 42.08 -10.42
C HIS A 37 11.51 43.52 -10.46
N ALA A 38 11.17 44.35 -9.48
CA ALA A 38 11.67 45.73 -9.36
C ALA A 38 13.18 45.80 -9.05
N ALA A 39 13.75 44.77 -8.42
CA ALA A 39 15.18 44.68 -8.15
C ALA A 39 16.01 44.21 -9.36
N MET A 40 15.41 43.43 -10.28
CA MET A 40 16.09 42.87 -11.45
C MET A 40 15.81 43.64 -12.75
N PHE A 41 14.69 44.36 -12.83
CA PHE A 41 14.22 45.01 -14.05
C PHE A 41 13.67 46.41 -13.76
N GLU A 42 13.68 47.29 -14.76
CA GLU A 42 13.02 48.59 -14.69
C GLU A 42 11.49 48.46 -14.58
N ALA A 43 10.86 49.51 -14.05
CA ALA A 43 9.41 49.58 -13.90
C ALA A 43 8.71 49.33 -15.24
N SER A 44 8.04 48.18 -15.34
CA SER A 44 7.43 47.68 -16.58
C SER A 44 6.01 47.20 -16.33
N ALA A 45 5.19 47.15 -17.39
CA ALA A 45 3.79 46.70 -17.31
C ALA A 45 3.63 45.25 -16.78
N LEU A 46 4.71 44.46 -16.79
CA LEU A 46 4.75 43.12 -16.20
C LEU A 46 4.55 43.12 -14.67
N LEU A 47 4.91 44.22 -13.97
CA LEU A 47 4.62 44.39 -12.54
C LEU A 47 3.11 44.40 -12.25
N LEU A 48 2.31 45.00 -13.13
CA LEU A 48 0.84 44.96 -13.04
C LEU A 48 0.29 43.56 -13.30
N GLY A 49 0.97 42.78 -14.14
CA GLY A 49 0.64 41.37 -14.38
C GLY A 49 0.68 40.53 -13.10
N TRP A 50 1.72 40.72 -12.27
CA TRP A 50 1.80 40.09 -10.96
C TRP A 50 0.64 40.53 -10.05
N ALA A 51 0.36 41.84 -9.96
CA ALA A 51 -0.73 42.36 -9.13
C ALA A 51 -2.13 41.83 -9.53
N LEU A 52 -2.35 41.51 -10.81
CA LEU A 52 -3.63 41.00 -11.33
C LEU A 52 -3.77 39.47 -11.24
N LEU A 53 -2.67 38.71 -11.36
CA LEU A 53 -2.69 37.25 -11.37
C LEU A 53 -3.13 36.66 -10.02
N PHE A 54 -2.70 37.24 -8.91
CA PHE A 54 -2.98 36.75 -7.56
C PHE A 54 -4.43 36.92 -7.07
N PRO A 55 -5.14 38.04 -7.31
CA PRO A 55 -6.58 38.11 -7.03
C PRO A 55 -7.38 37.14 -7.91
N ILE A 56 -6.96 36.89 -9.16
CA ILE A 56 -7.58 35.87 -10.01
C ILE A 56 -7.45 34.47 -9.38
N ILE A 57 -6.28 34.11 -8.82
CA ILE A 57 -6.10 32.84 -8.10
C ILE A 57 -7.07 32.75 -6.92
N THR A 58 -7.19 33.82 -6.12
CA THR A 58 -8.09 33.84 -4.96
C THR A 58 -9.56 33.65 -5.37
N ILE A 59 -9.99 34.34 -6.43
CA ILE A 59 -11.34 34.20 -6.99
C ILE A 59 -11.55 32.77 -7.50
N LEU A 60 -10.57 32.20 -8.20
CA LEU A 60 -10.66 30.84 -8.74
C LEU A 60 -10.77 29.79 -7.62
N VAL A 61 -10.01 29.94 -6.53
CA VAL A 61 -10.14 29.09 -5.34
C VAL A 61 -11.53 29.23 -4.71
N TYR A 62 -12.08 30.46 -4.62
CA TYR A 62 -13.43 30.66 -4.09
C TYR A 62 -14.50 29.97 -4.95
N VAL A 63 -14.41 30.11 -6.28
CA VAL A 63 -15.33 29.46 -7.22
C VAL A 63 -15.21 27.94 -7.17
N GLU A 64 -13.99 27.41 -7.05
CA GLU A 64 -13.74 25.97 -6.88
C GLU A 64 -14.39 25.44 -5.60
N ARG A 65 -14.20 26.12 -4.46
CA ARG A 65 -14.77 25.71 -3.17
C ARG A 65 -16.30 25.83 -3.15
N GLN A 66 -16.87 26.85 -3.80
CA GLN A 66 -18.31 26.99 -4.02
C GLN A 66 -18.91 25.78 -4.76
N ALA A 67 -18.24 25.33 -5.82
CA ALA A 67 -18.66 24.15 -6.55
C ALA A 67 -18.51 22.87 -5.72
N ALA A 68 -17.37 22.72 -5.02
CA ALA A 68 -17.11 21.59 -4.14
C ALA A 68 -18.15 21.46 -3.01
N LEU A 69 -18.58 22.59 -2.43
CA LEU A 69 -19.57 22.61 -1.34
C LEU A 69 -20.91 21.98 -1.75
N LYS A 70 -21.36 22.25 -2.99
CA LYS A 70 -22.63 21.69 -3.51
C LYS A 70 -22.55 20.18 -3.77
N LYS A 71 -21.35 19.68 -4.05
CA LYS A 71 -21.08 18.29 -4.41
C LYS A 71 -20.65 17.42 -3.22
N THR A 72 -20.32 18.04 -2.09
CA THR A 72 -19.79 17.34 -0.91
C THR A 72 -20.90 17.03 0.08
N TYR A 73 -21.20 15.75 0.29
CA TYR A 73 -22.12 15.27 1.31
C TYR A 73 -21.85 13.79 1.61
N ALA A 74 -22.21 13.34 2.79
CA ALA A 74 -22.09 11.94 3.18
C ALA A 74 -23.45 11.37 3.58
N GLU A 75 -23.71 10.13 3.17
CA GLU A 75 -24.89 9.36 3.55
C GLU A 75 -24.45 8.25 4.48
N ILE A 76 -24.92 8.29 5.74
CA ILE A 76 -24.60 7.29 6.74
C ILE A 76 -25.79 6.34 6.89
N PHE A 77 -25.56 5.09 6.55
CA PHE A 77 -26.48 3.97 6.71
C PHE A 77 -26.16 3.20 8.00
N ASP A 78 -26.89 2.12 8.27
CA ASP A 78 -26.62 1.27 9.42
C ASP A 78 -25.36 0.41 9.22
N ASP A 79 -25.07 0.00 7.97
CA ASP A 79 -24.02 -0.93 7.56
C ASP A 79 -22.84 -0.28 6.81
N ARG A 80 -22.99 0.97 6.33
CA ARG A 80 -21.98 1.66 5.51
C ARG A 80 -22.05 3.19 5.56
N ILE A 81 -21.03 3.83 4.98
CA ILE A 81 -20.98 5.26 4.70
C ILE A 81 -20.64 5.51 3.22
N ILE A 82 -21.45 6.33 2.56
CA ILE A 82 -21.20 6.77 1.19
C ILE A 82 -20.82 8.25 1.21
N CYS A 83 -19.60 8.57 0.80
CA CYS A 83 -19.09 9.94 0.74
C CYS A 83 -19.03 10.45 -0.69
N HIS A 84 -19.81 11.48 -0.99
CA HIS A 84 -19.75 12.23 -2.23
C HIS A 84 -18.85 13.45 -2.04
N TYR A 85 -17.94 13.69 -2.98
CA TYR A 85 -17.06 14.86 -2.98
C TYR A 85 -16.61 15.19 -4.40
N GLY A 86 -16.26 16.44 -4.65
CA GLY A 86 -15.91 16.86 -6.01
C GLY A 86 -15.28 18.24 -6.05
N SER A 87 -14.80 18.60 -7.23
CA SER A 87 -14.32 19.95 -7.56
C SER A 87 -15.24 20.60 -8.59
N LEU A 88 -14.85 21.77 -9.10
CA LEU A 88 -15.52 22.43 -10.23
C LEU A 88 -15.80 21.46 -11.39
N LEU A 89 -14.82 20.62 -11.73
CA LEU A 89 -14.82 19.74 -12.90
C LEU A 89 -14.74 18.25 -12.53
N SER A 90 -14.87 17.89 -11.26
CA SER A 90 -14.84 16.48 -10.86
C SER A 90 -15.91 16.14 -9.84
N GLU A 91 -16.35 14.89 -9.87
CA GLU A 91 -17.31 14.29 -8.96
C GLU A 91 -16.86 12.87 -8.64
N ASN A 92 -16.77 12.55 -7.37
CA ASN A 92 -16.39 11.23 -6.88
C ASN A 92 -17.40 10.79 -5.83
N ALA A 93 -17.65 9.49 -5.75
CA ALA A 93 -18.36 8.89 -4.64
C ALA A 93 -17.58 7.67 -4.15
N LEU A 94 -17.41 7.59 -2.84
CA LEU A 94 -16.71 6.53 -2.16
C LEU A 94 -17.72 5.78 -1.29
N ASP A 95 -17.94 4.50 -1.57
CA ASP A 95 -18.73 3.62 -0.70
C ASP A 95 -17.80 2.80 0.20
N LEU A 96 -18.00 2.94 1.50
CA LEU A 96 -17.22 2.30 2.53
C LEU A 96 -18.13 1.58 3.56
N PRO A 97 -18.17 0.25 3.56
CA PRO A 97 -18.88 -0.53 4.58
C PRO A 97 -18.19 -0.48 5.95
N PHE A 98 -18.98 -0.42 7.03
CA PHE A 98 -18.45 -0.34 8.39
C PHE A 98 -17.59 -1.55 8.77
N ARG A 99 -17.95 -2.76 8.31
CA ARG A 99 -17.17 -3.99 8.52
C ARG A 99 -15.71 -3.91 8.03
N ASN A 100 -15.41 -3.00 7.11
CA ASN A 100 -14.08 -2.85 6.49
C ASN A 100 -13.33 -1.61 7.00
N VAL A 101 -13.90 -0.89 7.99
CA VAL A 101 -13.29 0.29 8.59
C VAL A 101 -12.16 -0.13 9.50
N THR A 102 -10.98 0.47 9.30
CA THR A 102 -9.77 0.17 10.06
C THR A 102 -9.56 1.13 11.23
N GLN A 103 -9.85 2.41 11.02
CA GLN A 103 -9.74 3.45 12.04
C GLN A 103 -10.67 4.63 11.74
N ILE A 104 -11.04 5.37 12.78
CA ILE A 104 -11.75 6.65 12.66
C ILE A 104 -10.91 7.74 13.30
N GLU A 105 -10.59 8.77 12.52
CA GLU A 105 -9.88 9.97 12.96
C GLU A 105 -10.86 11.16 13.05
N LEU A 106 -10.82 11.87 14.18
CA LEU A 106 -11.47 13.14 14.43
C LEU A 106 -10.39 14.21 14.56
N THR A 107 -10.52 15.32 13.85
CA THR A 107 -9.60 16.45 13.90
C THR A 107 -10.37 17.73 14.18
N LEU A 108 -9.94 18.46 15.20
CA LEU A 108 -10.53 19.71 15.71
C LEU A 108 -9.48 20.83 15.59
N PRO A 109 -9.40 21.51 14.43
CA PRO A 109 -8.51 22.66 14.26
C PRO A 109 -8.98 23.79 15.18
N TRP A 110 -8.10 24.29 16.05
CA TRP A 110 -8.47 25.25 17.11
C TRP A 110 -9.20 26.46 16.58
N LEU A 111 -8.70 27.10 15.52
CA LEU A 111 -9.31 28.32 14.97
C LEU A 111 -10.69 28.03 14.37
N GLU A 112 -10.81 26.93 13.62
CA GLU A 112 -12.06 26.55 12.97
C GLU A 112 -13.12 26.13 14.01
N HIS A 113 -12.75 25.22 14.91
CA HIS A 113 -13.62 24.71 15.95
C HIS A 113 -14.03 25.81 16.94
N ARG A 114 -13.12 26.72 17.30
CA ARG A 114 -13.44 27.84 18.21
C ARG A 114 -14.44 28.82 17.62
N ILE A 115 -14.36 29.10 16.32
CA ILE A 115 -15.20 30.10 15.64
C ILE A 115 -16.52 29.49 15.16
N TYR A 116 -16.47 28.28 14.60
CA TYR A 116 -17.60 27.67 13.89
C TYR A 116 -18.16 26.42 14.58
N GLN A 117 -17.50 25.89 15.62
CA GLN A 117 -17.86 24.62 16.27
C GLN A 117 -17.89 23.43 15.30
N THR A 118 -17.08 23.50 14.24
CA THR A 118 -16.93 22.45 13.24
C THR A 118 -15.63 21.68 13.40
N GLY A 119 -15.58 20.48 12.83
CA GLY A 119 -14.39 19.63 12.81
C GLY A 119 -14.34 18.76 11.56
N HIS A 120 -13.26 18.00 11.43
CA HIS A 120 -13.05 17.07 10.33
C HIS A 120 -13.05 15.66 10.88
N LEU A 121 -13.73 14.73 10.20
CA LEU A 121 -13.63 13.31 10.47
C LEU A 121 -13.08 12.60 9.24
N LYS A 122 -12.38 11.50 9.46
CA LYS A 122 -11.85 10.67 8.39
C LYS A 122 -12.00 9.21 8.79
N VAL A 123 -12.82 8.48 8.04
CA VAL A 123 -13.03 7.04 8.24
C VAL A 123 -12.10 6.30 7.29
N HIS A 124 -11.14 5.55 7.82
CA HIS A 124 -10.21 4.79 7.01
C HIS A 124 -10.70 3.37 6.78
N ALA A 125 -10.31 2.81 5.65
CA ALA A 125 -10.70 1.48 5.21
C ALA A 125 -9.46 0.64 4.90
N ALA A 126 -9.61 -0.67 4.96
CA ALA A 126 -8.67 -1.57 4.29
C ALA A 126 -8.67 -1.28 2.77
N GLY A 127 -7.49 -1.21 2.15
CA GLY A 127 -7.31 -1.01 0.71
C GLY A 127 -7.42 0.45 0.21
N SER A 128 -7.47 1.45 1.10
CA SER A 128 -7.53 2.87 0.68
C SER A 128 -6.63 3.79 1.49
N ALA A 129 -5.74 4.49 0.79
CA ALA A 129 -4.88 5.52 1.36
C ALA A 129 -5.66 6.80 1.72
N THR A 130 -6.78 7.08 1.04
CA THR A 130 -7.51 8.35 1.18
C THR A 130 -8.59 8.32 2.24
N GLY A 131 -9.21 7.17 2.53
CA GLY A 131 -10.35 7.06 3.45
C GLY A 131 -11.57 7.88 3.00
N ALA A 132 -12.65 7.85 3.78
CA ALA A 132 -13.86 8.63 3.59
C ALA A 132 -13.79 9.95 4.38
N PRO A 133 -13.55 11.09 3.70
CA PRO A 133 -13.36 12.38 4.36
C PRO A 133 -14.71 13.06 4.64
N LEU A 134 -14.87 13.55 5.88
CA LEU A 134 -16.00 14.32 6.38
C LEU A 134 -15.47 15.67 6.84
N ILE A 135 -15.48 16.67 5.95
CA ILE A 135 -14.77 17.95 6.16
C ILE A 135 -15.72 19.01 6.72
N SER A 136 -15.27 19.78 7.71
CA SER A 136 -16.01 20.91 8.29
C SER A 136 -17.45 20.57 8.70
N VAL A 137 -17.62 19.47 9.43
CA VAL A 137 -18.92 18.99 9.89
C VAL A 137 -19.34 19.67 11.19
N ASP A 138 -20.64 19.95 11.32
CA ASP A 138 -21.26 20.48 12.55
C ASP A 138 -21.34 19.40 13.64
N ALA A 139 -21.09 19.79 14.90
CA ALA A 139 -21.08 18.87 16.06
C ALA A 139 -20.22 17.60 15.81
N PRO A 140 -18.92 17.77 15.49
CA PRO A 140 -18.07 16.67 15.03
C PRO A 140 -17.88 15.57 16.09
N GLU A 141 -17.91 15.89 17.38
CA GLU A 141 -17.83 14.91 18.47
C GLU A 141 -19.07 14.00 18.53
N ALA A 142 -20.27 14.56 18.29
CA ALA A 142 -21.50 13.76 18.26
C ALA A 142 -21.52 12.83 17.05
N LEU A 143 -20.96 13.27 15.92
CA LEU A 143 -20.79 12.41 14.75
C LEU A 143 -19.76 11.31 15.00
N TYR A 144 -18.66 11.63 15.69
CA TYR A 144 -17.65 10.64 16.06
C TYR A 144 -18.24 9.51 16.91
N GLN A 145 -19.05 9.86 17.92
CA GLN A 145 -19.79 8.90 18.74
C GLN A 145 -20.78 8.06 17.92
N LEU A 146 -21.50 8.69 16.98
CA LEU A 146 -22.41 7.97 16.08
C LEU A 146 -21.66 6.91 15.27
N LEU A 147 -20.51 7.27 14.68
CA LEU A 147 -19.73 6.33 13.87
C LEU A 147 -19.16 5.19 14.72
N GLU A 148 -18.73 5.48 15.95
CA GLU A 148 -18.32 4.45 16.90
C GLU A 148 -19.48 3.48 17.21
N GLU A 149 -20.69 3.99 17.44
CA GLU A 149 -21.88 3.18 17.69
C GLU A 149 -22.27 2.33 16.47
N ARG A 150 -22.04 2.84 15.25
CA ARG A 150 -22.17 2.07 14.01
C ARG A 150 -21.15 0.94 13.90
N LEU A 151 -19.88 1.18 14.26
CA LEU A 151 -18.89 0.10 14.30
C LEU A 151 -19.32 -1.00 15.27
N ARG A 152 -19.78 -0.64 16.47
CA ARG A 152 -20.28 -1.61 17.46
C ARG A 152 -21.43 -2.47 16.94
N HIS A 153 -22.39 -1.87 16.24
CA HIS A 153 -23.49 -2.62 15.62
C HIS A 153 -23.05 -3.54 14.49
N ASN A 154 -21.92 -3.26 13.84
CA ASN A 154 -21.39 -4.04 12.71
C ASN A 154 -20.33 -5.07 13.13
N GLY A 155 -20.23 -5.39 14.43
CA GLY A 155 -19.44 -6.52 14.92
C GLY A 155 -18.13 -6.15 15.62
N PHE A 156 -17.74 -4.87 15.66
CA PHE A 156 -16.54 -4.43 16.37
C PHE A 156 -16.79 -4.35 17.88
N VAL A 157 -15.86 -4.89 18.68
CA VAL A 157 -15.92 -4.74 20.14
C VAL A 157 -15.25 -3.42 20.53
N ILE A 158 -16.06 -2.40 20.89
CA ILE A 158 -15.57 -1.09 21.34
C ILE A 158 -16.32 -0.67 22.60
N THR A 159 -15.83 -1.09 23.75
CA THR A 159 -16.45 -0.92 25.07
C THR A 159 -15.59 -0.09 26.01
N ARG A 160 -14.25 -0.10 25.87
CA ARG A 160 -13.29 0.61 26.74
C ARG A 160 -13.42 0.23 28.22
N GLN A 161 -13.73 -1.03 28.52
CA GLN A 161 -13.98 -1.44 29.91
C GLN A 161 -12.70 -1.52 30.73
N ASN A 162 -11.62 -2.06 30.17
CA ASN A 162 -10.39 -2.29 30.91
C ASN A 162 -9.19 -1.57 30.27
N LEU A 163 -8.68 -0.55 30.95
CA LEU A 163 -7.46 0.15 30.53
C LEU A 163 -6.24 -0.71 30.88
N VAL A 164 -5.58 -1.25 29.85
CA VAL A 164 -4.38 -2.09 30.00
C VAL A 164 -3.15 -1.22 30.26
N GLN A 165 -2.98 -0.17 29.47
CA GLN A 165 -1.83 0.72 29.59
C GLN A 165 -2.14 2.11 29.03
N ARG A 166 -1.62 3.15 29.67
CA ARG A 166 -1.65 4.53 29.17
C ARG A 166 -0.24 5.09 29.11
N GLU A 167 0.14 5.65 27.96
CA GLU A 167 1.47 6.18 27.71
C GLU A 167 1.41 7.62 27.20
N GLU A 168 2.38 8.42 27.65
CA GLU A 168 2.57 9.81 27.24
C GLU A 168 4.04 9.98 26.82
N PRO A 169 4.35 10.80 25.80
CA PRO A 169 5.70 10.96 25.32
C PRO A 169 6.56 11.68 26.36
N HIS A 170 7.80 11.26 26.47
CA HIS A 170 8.72 11.90 27.41
C HIS A 170 9.23 13.24 26.86
N PHE A 171 9.30 14.27 27.71
CA PHE A 171 9.73 15.62 27.33
C PHE A 171 11.11 15.65 26.63
N LEU A 172 12.10 14.88 27.10
CA LEU A 172 13.41 14.84 26.44
C LEU A 172 13.35 14.18 25.05
N GLY A 173 12.47 13.19 24.88
CA GLY A 173 12.25 12.55 23.59
C GLY A 173 11.57 13.47 22.58
N THR A 174 10.58 14.26 23.03
CA THR A 174 9.91 15.25 22.17
C THR A 174 10.84 16.38 21.75
N LEU A 175 11.76 16.80 22.61
CA LEU A 175 12.81 17.77 22.26
C LEU A 175 13.75 17.22 21.18
N MET A 176 14.14 15.95 21.30
CA MET A 176 14.93 15.27 20.26
C MET A 176 14.16 15.13 18.94
N ASP A 177 12.87 14.82 19.01
CA ASP A 177 11.99 14.72 17.83
C ASP A 177 11.75 16.07 17.16
N ALA A 178 11.77 17.17 17.93
CA ALA A 178 11.70 18.52 17.38
C ALA A 178 12.97 18.88 16.59
N GLY A 179 14.14 18.40 17.02
CA GLY A 179 15.45 18.70 16.43
C GLY A 179 15.93 17.77 15.31
N SER A 180 15.18 16.72 14.94
CA SER A 180 15.64 15.73 13.95
C SER A 180 15.79 16.30 12.52
N SER A 181 16.64 15.66 11.70
CA SER A 181 17.16 16.14 10.40
C SER A 181 16.09 16.44 9.32
N ASN A 182 14.84 16.05 9.52
CA ASN A 182 13.72 16.40 8.63
C ASN A 182 13.08 17.76 8.96
N ASN A 183 13.67 18.55 9.85
CA ASN A 183 13.14 19.87 10.21
C ASN A 183 13.83 21.01 9.39
N PRO A 184 13.12 21.65 8.44
CA PRO A 184 13.67 22.74 7.62
C PRO A 184 14.09 23.96 8.46
N VAL A 185 13.60 24.07 9.69
CA VAL A 185 13.81 25.22 10.58
C VAL A 185 15.23 25.27 11.16
N ILE A 186 15.99 24.17 11.17
CA ILE A 186 17.42 24.15 11.55
C ILE A 186 18.31 24.20 10.30
N GLY A 187 17.89 23.52 9.23
CA GLY A 187 18.64 23.45 7.97
C GLY A 187 18.72 24.80 7.24
N ILE A 188 17.61 25.55 7.14
CA ILE A 188 17.54 26.79 6.36
C ILE A 188 18.38 27.93 6.98
N PRO A 189 18.37 28.20 8.31
CA PRO A 189 19.26 29.20 8.90
C PRO A 189 20.74 28.81 8.76
N LEU A 190 21.07 27.52 8.89
CA LEU A 190 22.45 27.04 8.72
C LEU A 190 22.91 27.14 7.26
N LEU A 191 22.05 26.82 6.29
CA LEU A 191 22.31 27.01 4.86
C LEU A 191 22.44 28.49 4.49
N LEU A 192 21.60 29.36 5.05
CA LEU A 192 21.71 30.82 4.89
C LEU A 192 22.99 31.35 5.56
N LEU A 193 23.36 30.87 6.74
CA LEU A 193 24.62 31.26 7.40
C LEU A 193 25.84 30.79 6.61
N ILE A 194 25.79 29.60 6.01
CA ILE A 194 26.88 29.06 5.18
C ILE A 194 26.93 29.77 3.80
N ALA A 195 25.78 30.09 3.21
CA ALA A 195 25.70 30.73 1.89
C ALA A 195 25.98 32.25 1.94
N LEU A 196 25.47 32.95 2.96
CA LEU A 196 25.65 34.39 3.13
C LEU A 196 26.83 34.75 4.04
N GLY A 197 27.28 33.85 4.92
CA GLY A 197 28.35 34.09 5.89
C GLY A 197 29.68 34.52 5.27
N PRO A 198 30.18 33.83 4.23
CA PRO A 198 31.41 34.24 3.54
C PRO A 198 31.27 35.62 2.88
N GLN A 199 30.12 35.90 2.25
CA GLN A 199 29.84 37.20 1.63
C GLN A 199 29.77 38.35 2.66
N LEU A 200 29.36 38.04 3.89
CA LEU A 200 29.28 38.98 5.01
C LEU A 200 30.65 39.26 5.65
N LEU A 201 31.55 38.27 5.66
CA LEU A 201 32.93 38.42 6.16
C LEU A 201 33.82 39.17 5.17
N ASP A 202 33.63 38.97 3.86
CA ASP A 202 34.50 39.54 2.82
C ASP A 202 34.21 41.01 2.49
N ASN A 203 33.02 41.53 2.84
CA ASN A 203 32.61 42.91 2.55
C ASN A 203 32.07 43.63 3.81
N PRO A 204 32.93 44.21 4.67
CA PRO A 204 32.49 44.90 5.89
C PRO A 204 31.62 46.16 5.62
N SER A 205 31.63 46.70 4.39
CA SER A 205 30.73 47.78 3.95
C SER A 205 29.28 47.32 3.72
N LEU A 206 29.02 46.01 3.57
CA LEU A 206 27.66 45.44 3.64
C LEU A 206 27.12 45.43 5.07
N LEU A 207 28.00 45.36 6.08
CA LEU A 207 27.62 45.47 7.50
C LEU A 207 27.24 46.91 7.87
N GLU A 208 27.95 47.90 7.33
CA GLU A 208 27.63 49.33 7.50
C GLU A 208 26.35 49.75 6.75
N SER A 209 26.11 49.20 5.56
CA SER A 209 24.84 49.40 4.83
C SER A 209 23.67 48.59 5.41
N ALA A 210 23.92 47.44 6.06
CA ALA A 210 22.93 46.72 6.87
C ALA A 210 22.56 47.46 8.16
N LEU A 211 23.43 48.33 8.67
CA LEU A 211 23.18 49.23 9.81
C LEU A 211 22.25 50.40 9.44
N VAL A 212 22.30 50.88 8.19
CA VAL A 212 21.34 51.86 7.62
C VAL A 212 20.04 51.17 7.17
N MET A 213 20.12 49.90 6.78
CA MET A 213 18.98 49.08 6.37
C MET A 213 18.54 48.14 7.50
N GLY A 214 17.99 48.70 8.58
CA GLY A 214 17.46 47.95 9.74
C GLY A 214 16.51 46.79 9.39
N ALA A 215 16.00 46.74 8.15
CA ALA A 215 15.25 45.63 7.58
C ALA A 215 16.01 44.29 7.51
N GLY A 216 17.32 44.25 7.27
CA GLY A 216 18.06 42.99 7.11
C GLY A 216 18.26 42.24 8.43
N VAL A 217 18.73 42.95 9.45
CA VAL A 217 18.87 42.43 10.82
C VAL A 217 17.48 42.15 11.43
N ALA A 218 16.49 43.03 11.19
CA ALA A 218 15.12 42.78 11.65
C ALA A 218 14.48 41.56 10.97
N LEU A 219 14.75 41.31 9.69
CA LEU A 219 14.22 40.14 8.98
C LEU A 219 14.90 38.85 9.48
N LEU A 220 16.22 38.87 9.69
CA LEU A 220 16.95 37.75 10.31
C LEU A 220 16.43 37.47 11.73
N LEU A 221 16.27 38.51 12.58
CA LEU A 221 15.72 38.36 13.93
C LEU A 221 14.27 37.89 13.93
N THR A 222 13.44 38.38 13.01
CA THR A 222 12.04 37.95 12.85
C THR A 222 11.97 36.50 12.38
N PHE A 223 12.87 36.10 11.47
CA PHE A 223 12.98 34.73 11.00
C PHE A 223 13.46 33.78 12.10
N VAL A 224 14.48 34.18 12.87
CA VAL A 224 14.97 33.42 14.04
C VAL A 224 13.89 33.33 15.12
N ALA A 225 13.18 34.42 15.41
CA ALA A 225 12.07 34.43 16.37
C ALA A 225 10.90 33.56 15.89
N GLY A 226 10.56 33.61 14.60
CA GLY A 226 9.52 32.76 13.99
C GLY A 226 9.90 31.28 13.99
N ALA A 227 11.17 30.97 13.69
CA ALA A 227 11.75 29.64 13.81
C ALA A 227 11.67 29.12 15.25
N LEU A 228 12.07 29.93 16.24
CA LEU A 228 12.01 29.58 17.65
C LEU A 228 10.56 29.37 18.12
N ALA A 229 9.64 30.27 17.77
CA ALA A 229 8.22 30.16 18.08
C ALA A 229 7.61 28.89 17.47
N PHE A 230 7.97 28.56 16.22
CA PHE A 230 7.55 27.32 15.58
C PHE A 230 8.07 26.08 16.32
N GLN A 231 9.34 26.08 16.75
CA GLN A 231 9.90 24.98 17.55
C GLN A 231 9.19 24.82 18.90
N ILE A 232 8.89 25.93 19.58
CA ILE A 232 8.14 25.90 20.84
C ILE A 232 6.75 25.30 20.62
N ILE A 233 6.02 25.76 19.59
CA ILE A 233 4.70 25.20 19.25
C ILE A 233 4.81 23.70 18.95
N ARG A 234 5.83 23.28 18.19
CA ARG A 234 6.07 21.86 17.88
C ARG A 234 6.35 21.03 19.13
N ILE A 235 7.17 21.52 20.07
CA ILE A 235 7.45 20.81 21.32
C ILE A 235 6.17 20.68 22.16
N ILE A 236 5.36 21.74 22.25
CA ILE A 236 4.08 21.71 22.96
C ILE A 236 3.13 20.68 22.32
N ASP A 237 3.06 20.67 20.99
CA ASP A 237 2.22 19.75 20.22
C ASP A 237 2.65 18.28 20.42
N LEU A 238 3.96 18.01 20.39
CA LEU A 238 4.52 16.69 20.63
C LEU A 238 4.28 16.20 22.07
N ASN A 239 4.29 17.11 23.06
CA ASN A 239 4.08 16.74 24.47
C ASN A 239 2.63 16.44 24.84
N GLN A 240 1.66 16.82 24.00
CA GLN A 240 0.23 16.62 24.27
C GLN A 240 -0.33 15.31 23.71
N ARG A 241 0.54 14.36 23.36
CA ARG A 241 0.11 13.05 22.82
C ARG A 241 -0.20 12.09 23.95
N VAL A 242 -1.32 11.39 23.86
CA VAL A 242 -1.73 10.39 24.85
C VAL A 242 -2.20 9.14 24.12
N TYR A 243 -1.68 8.00 24.55
CA TYR A 243 -2.08 6.68 24.07
C TYR A 243 -2.77 5.93 25.17
N SER A 244 -3.98 5.44 24.92
CA SER A 244 -4.72 4.59 25.85
C SER A 244 -5.01 3.26 25.16
N LEU A 245 -4.35 2.20 25.65
CA LEU A 245 -4.56 0.83 25.22
C LEU A 245 -5.59 0.17 26.13
N TYR A 246 -6.76 -0.14 25.57
CA TYR A 246 -7.77 -0.97 26.19
C TYR A 246 -7.64 -2.42 25.72
N ASP A 247 -8.43 -3.31 26.31
CA ASP A 247 -8.53 -4.72 25.90
C ASP A 247 -9.10 -4.91 24.49
N ASP A 248 -9.91 -3.98 24.02
CA ASP A 248 -10.65 -4.08 22.77
C ASP A 248 -10.34 -2.96 21.74
N VAL A 249 -9.82 -1.81 22.20
CA VAL A 249 -9.55 -0.64 21.35
C VAL A 249 -8.27 0.11 21.74
N VAL A 250 -7.63 0.72 20.75
CA VAL A 250 -6.56 1.72 20.95
C VAL A 250 -7.14 3.11 20.69
N ASP A 251 -7.14 3.93 21.74
CA ASP A 251 -7.46 5.36 21.64
C ASP A 251 -6.15 6.17 21.57
N TYR A 252 -6.05 7.04 20.58
CA TYR A 252 -4.93 7.96 20.40
C TYR A 252 -5.43 9.40 20.37
N GLU A 253 -4.84 10.26 21.19
CA GLU A 253 -5.12 11.69 21.20
C GLU A 253 -3.82 12.47 20.97
N ASP A 254 -3.85 13.46 20.07
CA ASP A 254 -2.71 14.33 19.81
C ASP A 254 -3.08 15.79 19.56
N GLY A 255 -2.06 16.64 19.73
CA GLY A 255 -2.03 17.99 19.22
C GLY A 255 -2.49 19.09 20.17
N PHE A 256 -1.91 20.29 19.99
CA PHE A 256 -2.17 21.45 20.82
C PHE A 256 -3.16 22.44 20.19
N LEU A 257 -2.76 23.02 19.05
CA LEU A 257 -3.61 23.93 18.27
C LEU A 257 -4.56 23.17 17.34
N THR A 258 -4.33 21.89 17.09
CA THR A 258 -5.27 21.07 16.33
C THR A 258 -5.36 19.78 17.10
N ARG A 259 -6.45 19.59 17.85
CA ARG A 259 -6.64 18.34 18.60
C ARG A 259 -7.10 17.28 17.64
N SER A 260 -6.48 16.11 17.65
CA SER A 260 -6.95 14.96 16.90
C SER A 260 -7.12 13.76 17.82
N ARG A 261 -8.16 12.96 17.55
CA ARG A 261 -8.51 11.76 18.28
C ARG A 261 -8.73 10.63 17.29
N ARG A 262 -8.11 9.48 17.52
CA ARG A 262 -8.24 8.30 16.67
C ARG A 262 -8.67 7.09 17.50
N ILE A 263 -9.59 6.31 16.95
CA ILE A 263 -10.02 5.01 17.48
C ILE A 263 -9.57 3.94 16.49
N ILE A 264 -8.92 2.90 17.02
CA ILE A 264 -8.46 1.75 16.24
C ILE A 264 -8.86 0.47 16.99
N PRO A 265 -9.84 -0.31 16.49
CA PRO A 265 -10.19 -1.61 17.06
C PRO A 265 -8.99 -2.57 17.05
N ILE A 266 -8.81 -3.37 18.11
CA ILE A 266 -7.68 -4.31 18.22
C ILE A 266 -7.70 -5.36 17.11
N GLU A 267 -8.89 -5.81 16.69
CA GLU A 267 -9.09 -6.76 15.58
C GLU A 267 -8.53 -6.26 14.24
N ASN A 268 -8.43 -4.94 14.06
CA ASN A 268 -7.91 -4.33 12.84
C ASN A 268 -6.39 -4.15 12.86
N LEU A 269 -5.69 -4.49 13.96
CA LEU A 269 -4.25 -4.37 14.03
C LEU A 269 -3.58 -5.54 13.32
N ALA A 270 -2.65 -5.24 12.40
CA ALA A 270 -1.90 -6.26 11.68
C ALA A 270 -0.61 -6.59 12.42
N ASP A 271 0.27 -5.60 12.48
CA ASP A 271 1.67 -5.74 12.87
C ASP A 271 2.10 -4.58 13.77
N THR A 272 3.16 -4.83 14.56
CA THR A 272 3.77 -3.81 15.42
C THR A 272 5.27 -3.84 15.20
N SER A 273 5.88 -2.70 14.97
CA SER A 273 7.34 -2.55 14.97
C SER A 273 7.78 -1.53 16.01
N ILE A 274 8.98 -1.70 16.52
CA ILE A 274 9.60 -0.77 17.46
C ILE A 274 10.90 -0.27 16.84
N HIS A 275 11.07 1.05 16.79
CA HIS A 275 12.30 1.72 16.40
C HIS A 275 12.88 2.47 17.61
N GLN A 276 14.05 2.06 18.10
CA GLN A 276 14.68 2.63 19.30
C GLN A 276 16.00 3.32 18.94
N PRO A 277 16.01 4.62 18.55
CA PRO A 277 17.24 5.36 18.29
C PRO A 277 18.17 5.38 19.50
N PHE A 278 19.49 5.47 19.30
CA PHE A 278 20.49 5.35 20.39
C PHE A 278 20.21 6.27 21.58
N LEU A 279 19.98 7.56 21.31
CA LEU A 279 19.76 8.53 22.36
C LEU A 279 18.40 8.33 23.06
N LYS A 280 17.40 7.78 22.36
CA LYS A 280 16.12 7.37 22.97
C LYS A 280 16.30 6.12 23.82
N ASN A 281 17.03 5.13 23.33
CA ASN A 281 17.36 3.91 24.06
C ASN A 281 18.16 4.19 25.34
N LEU A 282 19.10 5.13 25.32
CA LEU A 282 19.84 5.56 26.52
C LEU A 282 18.90 6.13 27.60
N LEU A 283 17.83 6.80 27.18
CA LEU A 283 16.81 7.37 28.06
C LEU A 283 15.64 6.39 28.32
N GLY A 284 15.77 5.13 27.90
CA GLY A 284 14.75 4.10 28.07
C GLY A 284 13.53 4.22 27.15
N MET A 285 13.55 5.10 26.14
CA MET A 285 12.44 5.38 25.24
C MET A 285 12.55 4.69 23.89
N ALA A 286 11.43 4.58 23.17
CA ALA A 286 11.40 4.15 21.77
C ALA A 286 10.18 4.62 21.00
N ASP A 287 10.27 4.50 19.68
CA ASP A 287 9.17 4.75 18.76
C ASP A 287 8.45 3.42 18.50
N VAL A 288 7.14 3.39 18.69
CA VAL A 288 6.30 2.23 18.32
C VAL A 288 5.60 2.58 17.01
N ILE A 289 5.58 1.67 16.05
CA ILE A 289 4.88 1.84 14.78
C ILE A 289 3.87 0.70 14.67
N ILE A 290 2.59 1.02 14.56
CA ILE A 290 1.53 0.03 14.38
C ILE A 290 1.05 0.10 12.93
N SER A 291 0.95 -1.07 12.29
CA SER A 291 0.34 -1.23 10.98
C SER A 291 -1.06 -1.81 11.15
N CYS A 292 -2.05 -1.17 10.54
CA CYS A 292 -3.42 -1.69 10.52
C CYS A 292 -3.65 -2.58 9.31
N GLN A 293 -4.50 -3.60 9.45
CA GLN A 293 -4.89 -4.49 8.38
C GLN A 293 -5.42 -3.69 7.19
N GLY A 294 -4.81 -3.90 6.03
CA GLY A 294 -5.22 -3.24 4.80
C GLY A 294 -4.94 -1.74 4.69
N SER A 295 -4.44 -1.06 5.73
CA SER A 295 -4.03 0.35 5.64
C SER A 295 -2.61 0.43 5.07
N SER A 296 -2.40 1.28 4.07
CA SER A 296 -1.05 1.61 3.56
C SER A 296 -0.33 2.68 4.40
N ALA A 297 -1.00 3.23 5.42
CA ALA A 297 -0.43 4.19 6.35
C ALA A 297 -0.13 3.52 7.69
N ASP A 298 1.15 3.49 8.03
CA ASP A 298 1.65 3.09 9.35
C ASP A 298 1.38 4.22 10.36
N ILE A 299 1.05 3.86 11.60
CA ILE A 299 0.78 4.81 12.69
C ILE A 299 2.03 4.88 13.57
N HIS A 300 2.64 6.06 13.63
CA HIS A 300 3.91 6.28 14.32
C HIS A 300 3.70 6.90 15.71
N PHE A 301 4.26 6.26 16.72
CA PHE A 301 4.22 6.68 18.12
C PHE A 301 5.62 6.99 18.61
N PRO A 302 6.07 8.24 18.50
CA PRO A 302 7.43 8.58 18.85
C PRO A 302 7.63 8.73 20.36
N SER A 303 8.85 8.40 20.83
CA SER A 303 9.37 8.75 22.16
C SER A 303 8.55 8.23 23.36
N MET A 304 8.06 7.00 23.25
CA MET A 304 7.33 6.30 24.31
C MET A 304 8.28 5.68 25.35
N PRO A 305 8.14 5.99 26.66
CA PRO A 305 8.96 5.40 27.73
C PRO A 305 8.83 3.88 27.85
N ASN A 306 7.62 3.32 27.98
CA ASN A 306 7.45 1.87 28.19
C ASN A 306 7.05 1.13 26.90
N ALA A 307 7.66 1.51 25.77
CA ALA A 307 7.37 0.98 24.45
C ALA A 307 7.42 -0.56 24.36
N LYS A 308 8.34 -1.21 25.10
CA LYS A 308 8.48 -2.67 25.09
C LYS A 308 7.27 -3.36 25.74
N THR A 309 6.87 -2.89 26.92
CA THR A 309 5.69 -3.38 27.65
C THR A 309 4.42 -3.12 26.84
N PHE A 310 4.31 -1.93 26.24
CA PHE A 310 3.18 -1.58 25.38
C PHE A 310 3.04 -2.55 24.20
N ARG A 311 4.15 -2.88 23.52
CA ARG A 311 4.15 -3.89 22.46
C ARG A 311 3.77 -5.27 22.97
N GLU A 312 4.29 -5.70 24.12
CA GLU A 312 3.98 -7.03 24.67
C GLU A 312 2.50 -7.17 25.01
N ASN A 313 1.92 -6.15 25.64
CA ASN A 313 0.50 -6.07 25.93
C ASN A 313 -0.33 -6.06 24.65
N LEU A 314 0.03 -5.23 23.67
CA LEU A 314 -0.65 -5.15 22.38
C LEU A 314 -0.60 -6.48 21.62
N GLY A 315 0.57 -7.13 21.59
CA GLY A 315 0.73 -8.44 20.97
C GLY A 315 -0.05 -9.55 21.67
N HIS A 316 -0.26 -9.45 22.98
CA HIS A 316 -1.15 -10.36 23.71
C HIS A 316 -2.62 -10.14 23.33
N LEU A 317 -3.07 -8.88 23.24
CA LEU A 317 -4.44 -8.54 22.89
C LEU A 317 -4.82 -8.92 21.46
N ILE A 318 -3.92 -8.70 20.50
CA ILE A 318 -4.11 -9.17 19.11
C ILE A 318 -4.34 -10.68 19.10
N LYS A 319 -3.56 -11.45 19.88
CA LYS A 319 -3.70 -12.91 19.95
C LYS A 319 -5.00 -13.38 20.61
N THR A 320 -5.43 -12.74 21.69
CA THR A 320 -6.69 -13.10 22.35
C THR A 320 -7.90 -12.79 21.48
N THR A 321 -7.78 -11.80 20.60
CA THR A 321 -8.82 -11.40 19.66
C THR A 321 -8.83 -12.29 18.40
N ASP A 322 -7.66 -12.68 17.88
CA ASP A 322 -7.49 -13.54 16.69
C ASP A 322 -7.63 -15.07 16.99
N GLY A 323 -7.63 -15.48 18.27
CA GLY A 323 -7.70 -16.89 18.69
C GLY A 323 -9.07 -17.56 18.50
N PRO A 324 -9.14 -18.91 18.35
CA PRO A 324 -10.41 -19.59 18.20
C PRO A 324 -11.19 -19.60 19.53
N ALA A 325 -12.37 -18.97 19.50
CA ALA A 325 -13.49 -19.00 20.45
C ALA A 325 -13.55 -17.90 21.53
N SER A 326 -14.58 -17.04 21.43
CA SER A 326 -15.73 -17.08 22.35
C SER A 326 -16.82 -16.11 21.92
N HIS A 327 -17.92 -16.67 21.43
CA HIS A 327 -19.24 -16.08 21.57
C HIS A 327 -19.50 -15.83 23.06
N HIS A 328 -19.44 -14.58 23.50
CA HIS A 328 -20.11 -14.14 24.71
C HIS A 328 -21.45 -13.51 24.32
N GLY A 329 -22.34 -14.36 23.82
CA GLY A 329 -23.78 -14.17 23.97
C GLY A 329 -24.27 -15.33 24.84
N GLU A 330 -24.94 -14.98 25.94
CA GLU A 330 -25.71 -15.88 26.82
C GLU A 330 -24.90 -16.83 27.72
N GLU A 331 -24.55 -16.37 28.92
CA GLU A 331 -24.67 -17.16 30.17
C GLU A 331 -24.30 -16.32 31.41
N ARG A 332 -25.06 -15.26 31.67
CA ARG A 332 -25.24 -14.69 33.02
C ARG A 332 -26.62 -14.07 33.07
N ASP A 333 -27.62 -14.89 33.41
CA ASP A 333 -28.81 -14.53 34.19
C ASP A 333 -29.80 -15.72 34.21
N ALA A 334 -29.45 -16.74 35.00
CA ALA A 334 -30.40 -17.78 35.41
C ALA A 334 -29.98 -18.40 36.76
N ALA A 335 -29.75 -17.55 37.76
CA ALA A 335 -29.64 -17.98 39.15
C ALA A 335 -30.40 -16.98 40.03
N GLY A 336 -31.73 -17.06 39.96
CA GLY A 336 -32.61 -16.28 40.82
C GLY A 336 -34.03 -16.33 40.28
N PHE A 337 -34.77 -17.37 40.65
CA PHE A 337 -36.20 -17.34 41.01
C PHE A 337 -36.65 -18.79 41.23
N ALA A 338 -36.51 -19.24 42.47
CA ALA A 338 -37.25 -20.38 42.98
C ALA A 338 -38.62 -19.92 43.49
N GLN A 339 -39.61 -20.81 43.36
CA GLN A 339 -41.00 -20.79 43.88
C GLN A 339 -42.05 -20.04 43.04
N ALA A 340 -42.96 -20.76 42.38
CA ALA A 340 -44.21 -21.27 42.98
C ALA A 340 -45.13 -21.97 41.94
N ASN A 341 -45.64 -23.14 42.32
CA ASN A 341 -46.94 -23.77 42.01
C ASN A 341 -47.52 -23.90 40.58
N GLY A 342 -47.98 -25.12 40.26
CA GLY A 342 -49.33 -25.31 39.71
C GLY A 342 -49.48 -26.16 38.43
N ASP A 343 -49.67 -27.48 38.64
CA ASP A 343 -50.67 -28.35 38.01
C ASP A 343 -50.82 -28.57 36.48
N SER A 344 -50.79 -29.88 36.17
CA SER A 344 -51.70 -30.65 35.29
C SER A 344 -51.46 -30.70 33.78
N GLN A 345 -51.04 -31.89 33.29
CA GLN A 345 -51.82 -32.83 32.44
C GLN A 345 -51.83 -32.45 30.93
N VAL A 346 -51.75 -33.31 29.92
CA VAL A 346 -51.71 -34.77 29.72
C VAL A 346 -51.32 -34.97 28.22
N SER A 347 -50.62 -36.07 27.90
CA SER A 347 -50.30 -36.58 26.54
C SER A 347 -51.56 -37.20 25.87
N PRO A 348 -51.58 -38.04 24.79
CA PRO A 348 -50.58 -38.44 23.79
C PRO A 348 -51.16 -38.72 22.35
N PHE A 349 -50.32 -39.31 21.48
CA PHE A 349 -50.60 -40.39 20.49
C PHE A 349 -50.78 -40.07 18.97
N ALA A 350 -49.95 -40.74 18.16
CA ALA A 350 -50.06 -41.01 16.70
C ALA A 350 -50.90 -42.30 16.44
N PRO A 351 -51.31 -42.71 15.21
CA PRO A 351 -50.45 -43.52 14.31
C PRO A 351 -50.77 -43.49 12.77
N SER A 352 -49.92 -44.22 12.02
CA SER A 352 -49.80 -44.56 10.56
C SER A 352 -50.95 -45.43 9.94
N PRO A 353 -50.91 -46.10 8.73
CA PRO A 353 -50.10 -46.01 7.46
C PRO A 353 -50.88 -46.32 6.11
N ALA A 354 -50.13 -46.47 4.98
CA ALA A 354 -50.36 -47.34 3.77
C ALA A 354 -51.26 -46.87 2.59
N ARG A 355 -51.13 -47.25 1.29
CA ARG A 355 -50.13 -47.86 0.35
C ARG A 355 -50.89 -48.16 -0.98
N SER A 356 -50.34 -47.90 -2.20
CA SER A 356 -50.49 -48.73 -3.43
C SER A 356 -49.93 -48.09 -4.73
N ASP A 357 -48.76 -48.58 -5.16
CA ASP A 357 -48.27 -49.09 -6.47
C ASP A 357 -48.92 -48.66 -7.83
N VAL A 358 -48.09 -48.33 -8.85
CA VAL A 358 -47.85 -49.07 -10.13
C VAL A 358 -46.74 -48.38 -10.97
N ASP A 359 -45.94 -49.22 -11.63
CA ASP A 359 -44.60 -49.10 -12.23
C ASP A 359 -44.36 -48.28 -13.54
N VAL A 360 -43.09 -47.86 -13.74
CA VAL A 360 -42.11 -48.30 -14.80
C VAL A 360 -41.14 -47.18 -15.26
N ALA A 361 -39.84 -47.41 -14.97
CA ALA A 361 -38.58 -47.04 -15.67
C ALA A 361 -38.34 -45.57 -16.13
N THR A 362 -37.23 -44.88 -15.88
CA THR A 362 -35.81 -45.32 -15.88
C THR A 362 -34.90 -44.16 -15.38
N ALA A 363 -33.74 -44.54 -14.80
CA ALA A 363 -32.55 -43.73 -14.47
C ALA A 363 -32.59 -42.81 -13.22
N SER A 364 -32.37 -43.42 -12.05
CA SER A 364 -32.09 -42.72 -10.78
C SER A 364 -30.62 -42.23 -10.69
N PRO A 365 -30.39 -41.01 -10.17
CA PRO A 365 -29.08 -40.57 -9.71
C PRO A 365 -28.73 -41.29 -8.40
N ALA A 366 -27.51 -41.83 -8.32
CA ALA A 366 -27.01 -42.43 -7.10
C ALA A 366 -26.88 -41.38 -5.98
N MET A 367 -27.46 -41.73 -4.83
CA MET A 367 -27.47 -40.99 -3.58
C MET A 367 -26.07 -40.56 -3.14
N ALA A 368 -25.86 -39.24 -3.01
CA ALA A 368 -24.82 -38.70 -2.13
C ALA A 368 -25.46 -38.47 -0.76
N ALA A 369 -24.96 -39.18 0.25
CA ALA A 369 -25.39 -39.10 1.63
C ALA A 369 -25.36 -37.65 2.14
N SER A 370 -26.45 -37.23 2.76
CA SER A 370 -26.57 -35.97 3.49
C SER A 370 -25.69 -36.01 4.74
N ALA A 371 -24.51 -35.40 4.66
CA ALA A 371 -23.73 -34.99 5.83
C ALA A 371 -24.30 -33.67 6.39
N PRO A 372 -24.32 -33.47 7.71
CA PRO A 372 -24.82 -32.24 8.34
C PRO A 372 -23.98 -31.01 7.95
N PRO A 373 -24.57 -29.79 7.96
CA PRO A 373 -23.92 -28.57 7.52
C PRO A 373 -22.97 -28.06 8.61
N THR A 374 -21.80 -28.67 8.71
CA THR A 374 -20.70 -28.17 9.53
C THR A 374 -19.53 -27.86 8.61
N ALA A 375 -19.59 -26.76 7.89
CA ALA A 375 -18.44 -26.20 7.20
C ALA A 375 -17.94 -24.99 7.99
N ALA A 376 -17.35 -25.28 9.15
CA ALA A 376 -16.23 -24.48 9.61
C ALA A 376 -15.14 -24.50 8.51
N PRO A 377 -14.32 -23.45 8.34
CA PRO A 377 -13.19 -23.51 7.42
C PRO A 377 -12.39 -24.79 7.69
N PRO A 378 -11.81 -25.44 6.67
CA PRO A 378 -11.07 -26.67 6.91
C PRO A 378 -9.98 -26.40 7.94
N ALA A 379 -10.04 -27.14 9.05
CA ALA A 379 -9.09 -27.09 10.16
C ALA A 379 -7.64 -27.48 9.77
N SER A 380 -7.33 -27.55 8.46
CA SER A 380 -6.09 -28.08 7.90
C SER A 380 -5.03 -27.01 7.57
N TRP A 381 -5.39 -25.73 7.40
CA TRP A 381 -4.42 -24.63 7.25
C TRP A 381 -4.29 -23.86 8.57
N ILE A 382 -3.85 -24.56 9.62
CA ILE A 382 -3.38 -23.90 10.84
C ILE A 382 -1.86 -24.09 10.85
N PRO A 383 -1.07 -23.01 10.79
CA PRO A 383 0.36 -23.13 11.03
C PRO A 383 0.56 -23.74 12.42
N ALA A 384 1.00 -24.99 12.49
CA ALA A 384 1.13 -25.73 13.73
C ALA A 384 2.48 -26.45 13.79
N GLY A 385 3.17 -26.36 14.93
CA GLY A 385 4.36 -27.16 15.22
C GLY A 385 5.69 -26.60 14.73
N LEU A 386 5.83 -25.26 14.66
CA LEU A 386 7.13 -24.61 14.43
C LEU A 386 7.89 -24.46 15.77
N PRO A 387 8.97 -25.23 16.03
CA PRO A 387 9.77 -25.01 17.23
C PRO A 387 10.46 -23.63 17.16
N ALA A 388 10.55 -22.96 18.31
CA ALA A 388 11.23 -21.67 18.42
C ALA A 388 12.68 -21.80 17.90
N MET A 389 13.03 -20.96 16.93
CA MET A 389 14.33 -20.96 16.27
C MET A 389 14.88 -19.54 16.24
N SER A 390 16.06 -19.35 16.83
CA SER A 390 16.85 -18.13 16.61
C SER A 390 17.76 -18.37 15.41
N LEU A 391 17.68 -17.46 14.45
CA LEU A 391 18.38 -17.49 13.18
C LEU A 391 19.30 -16.27 13.13
N LYS A 392 20.57 -16.52 12.82
CA LYS A 392 21.57 -15.47 12.60
C LYS A 392 22.12 -15.57 11.18
N PRO A 393 22.46 -14.44 10.55
CA PRO A 393 23.05 -14.46 9.22
C PRO A 393 24.46 -15.08 9.27
N GLY A 394 24.84 -15.84 8.26
CA GLY A 394 26.20 -16.37 8.15
C GLY A 394 27.22 -15.26 7.86
N ILE A 395 28.26 -15.14 8.69
CA ILE A 395 29.32 -14.11 8.51
C ILE A 395 29.98 -14.27 7.14
N VAL A 396 30.37 -15.49 6.78
CA VAL A 396 31.10 -15.77 5.54
C VAL A 396 30.24 -15.46 4.31
N SER A 397 28.96 -15.83 4.33
CA SER A 397 28.02 -15.55 3.24
C SER A 397 27.73 -14.07 3.06
N VAL A 398 27.60 -13.30 4.15
CA VAL A 398 27.43 -11.83 4.06
C VAL A 398 28.71 -11.17 3.56
N PHE A 399 29.88 -11.62 4.01
CA PHE A 399 31.16 -11.10 3.55
C PHE A 399 31.33 -11.32 2.03
N LEU A 400 31.15 -12.56 1.59
CA LEU A 400 31.40 -12.95 0.21
C LEU A 400 30.37 -12.36 -0.77
N SER A 401 29.10 -12.22 -0.34
CA SER A 401 28.07 -11.56 -1.16
C SER A 401 28.33 -10.08 -1.37
N ASN A 402 28.84 -9.38 -0.36
CA ASN A 402 29.26 -7.98 -0.50
C ASN A 402 30.54 -7.84 -1.37
N LEU A 403 31.40 -8.86 -1.41
CA LEU A 403 32.64 -8.85 -2.20
C LEU A 403 32.39 -8.97 -3.73
N ILE A 404 31.19 -9.38 -4.16
CA ILE A 404 30.82 -9.47 -5.60
C ILE A 404 31.00 -8.14 -6.34
N VAL A 405 30.94 -6.99 -5.63
CA VAL A 405 31.13 -5.66 -6.22
C VAL A 405 32.62 -5.37 -6.51
N ALA A 406 33.54 -5.98 -5.77
CA ALA A 406 34.97 -5.69 -5.87
C ALA A 406 35.57 -5.91 -7.27
N PRO A 407 35.29 -7.03 -7.99
CA PRO A 407 35.77 -7.23 -9.35
C PRO A 407 35.34 -6.13 -10.32
N PHE A 408 34.10 -5.62 -10.21
CA PHE A 408 33.60 -4.56 -11.08
C PHE A 408 34.32 -3.23 -10.82
N VAL A 409 34.62 -2.92 -9.55
CA VAL A 409 35.41 -1.73 -9.20
C VAL A 409 36.84 -1.86 -9.70
N VAL A 410 37.45 -3.04 -9.59
CA VAL A 410 38.79 -3.31 -10.13
C VAL A 410 38.83 -3.17 -11.65
N VAL A 411 37.84 -3.72 -12.35
CA VAL A 411 37.74 -3.59 -13.82
C VAL A 411 37.49 -2.13 -14.22
N GLY A 412 36.59 -1.42 -13.53
CA GLY A 412 36.32 0.00 -13.79
C GLY A 412 37.54 0.89 -13.56
N ALA A 413 38.25 0.69 -12.45
CA ALA A 413 39.47 1.42 -12.14
C ALA A 413 40.63 1.05 -13.10
N GLY A 414 40.72 -0.22 -13.50
CA GLY A 414 41.66 -0.70 -14.50
C GLY A 414 41.41 -0.10 -15.89
N ALA A 415 40.14 0.03 -16.29
CA ALA A 415 39.78 0.72 -17.53
C ALA A 415 40.12 2.22 -17.46
N LEU A 416 39.88 2.88 -16.32
CA LEU A 416 40.26 4.29 -16.10
C LEU A 416 41.79 4.47 -16.15
N PHE A 417 42.53 3.52 -15.58
CA PHE A 417 43.98 3.47 -15.61
C PHE A 417 44.51 3.28 -17.04
N LEU A 418 43.92 2.37 -17.83
CA LEU A 418 44.30 2.18 -19.24
C LEU A 418 44.00 3.42 -20.10
N VAL A 419 42.87 4.10 -19.86
CA VAL A 419 42.55 5.38 -20.51
C VAL A 419 43.55 6.47 -20.10
N SER A 420 43.99 6.47 -18.84
CA SER A 420 44.99 7.40 -18.34
C SER A 420 46.40 7.14 -18.91
N ILE A 421 46.76 5.90 -19.25
CA ILE A 421 48.02 5.56 -19.94
C ILE A 421 48.00 6.05 -21.39
N ALA A 422 46.83 6.07 -22.03
CA ALA A 422 46.67 6.54 -23.40
C ALA A 422 46.73 8.08 -23.53
N GLY A 423 46.59 8.83 -22.45
CA GLY A 423 46.88 10.27 -22.39
C GLY A 423 48.27 10.51 -21.80
N GLU A 424 49.07 11.41 -22.37
CA GLU A 424 50.39 11.80 -21.86
C GLU A 424 50.29 12.57 -20.52
N SER A 425 49.89 11.88 -19.46
CA SER A 425 49.69 12.45 -18.13
C SER A 425 50.29 11.54 -17.06
N GLU A 426 50.80 12.11 -15.96
CA GLU A 426 51.32 11.36 -14.80
C GLU A 426 50.22 10.73 -13.91
N LEU A 427 48.95 10.73 -14.38
CA LEU A 427 47.82 10.13 -13.67
C LEU A 427 47.78 8.59 -13.52
N PRO A 428 48.53 7.73 -14.26
CA PRO A 428 48.32 6.29 -14.13
C PRO A 428 48.80 5.75 -12.77
N ALA A 429 49.93 6.22 -12.22
CA ALA A 429 50.40 5.79 -10.90
C ALA A 429 49.38 6.11 -9.78
N LEU A 430 48.69 7.24 -9.91
CA LEU A 430 47.63 7.66 -8.98
C LEU A 430 46.38 6.76 -9.12
N GLY A 431 45.98 6.43 -10.35
CA GLY A 431 44.82 5.56 -10.63
C GLY A 431 44.99 4.15 -10.09
N GLY A 432 46.19 3.56 -10.23
CA GLY A 432 46.51 2.25 -9.66
C GLY A 432 46.49 2.25 -8.13
N LEU A 433 47.04 3.29 -7.49
CA LEU A 433 47.01 3.44 -6.04
C LEU A 433 45.58 3.62 -5.51
N VAL A 434 44.76 4.45 -6.17
CA VAL A 434 43.34 4.65 -5.82
C VAL A 434 42.55 3.35 -5.97
N ALA A 435 42.80 2.56 -7.01
CA ALA A 435 42.17 1.26 -7.21
C ALA A 435 42.48 0.28 -6.06
N VAL A 436 43.76 0.22 -5.64
CA VAL A 436 44.19 -0.62 -4.52
C VAL A 436 43.56 -0.14 -3.20
N ILE A 437 43.56 1.17 -2.93
CA ILE A 437 42.92 1.73 -1.73
C ILE A 437 41.42 1.44 -1.73
N ALA A 438 40.74 1.60 -2.87
CA ALA A 438 39.33 1.28 -3.01
C ALA A 438 39.05 -0.22 -2.79
N LEU A 439 39.87 -1.11 -3.36
CA LEU A 439 39.75 -2.56 -3.17
C LEU A 439 39.93 -2.95 -1.70
N VAL A 440 40.97 -2.42 -1.05
CA VAL A 440 41.22 -2.60 0.39
C VAL A 440 40.03 -2.09 1.20
N GLY A 441 39.52 -0.89 0.90
CA GLY A 441 38.33 -0.33 1.52
C GLY A 441 37.08 -1.20 1.35
N ILE A 442 36.89 -1.82 0.18
CA ILE A 442 35.77 -2.73 -0.09
C ILE A 442 35.93 -4.04 0.70
N VAL A 443 37.13 -4.61 0.78
CA VAL A 443 37.38 -5.85 1.54
C VAL A 443 37.16 -5.61 3.04
N PHE A 444 37.79 -4.57 3.62
CA PHE A 444 37.60 -4.27 5.03
C PHE A 444 36.19 -3.79 5.34
N GLY A 445 35.58 -3.01 4.44
CA GLY A 445 34.20 -2.55 4.58
C GLY A 445 33.18 -3.70 4.49
N SER A 446 33.37 -4.65 3.58
CA SER A 446 32.52 -5.86 3.48
C SER A 446 32.68 -6.77 4.69
N LEU A 447 33.90 -6.94 5.22
CA LEU A 447 34.14 -7.70 6.44
C LEU A 447 33.52 -7.02 7.65
N GLY A 448 33.71 -5.71 7.78
CA GLY A 448 33.07 -4.89 8.80
C GLY A 448 31.55 -5.01 8.76
N LYS A 449 30.95 -4.92 7.57
CA LYS A 449 29.51 -5.11 7.35
C LYS A 449 29.04 -6.52 7.71
N ALA A 450 29.81 -7.56 7.38
CA ALA A 450 29.45 -8.93 7.72
C ALA A 450 29.46 -9.20 9.23
N ILE A 451 30.50 -8.71 9.92
CA ILE A 451 30.58 -8.78 11.39
C ILE A 451 29.44 -7.98 12.02
N GLN A 452 29.19 -6.77 11.50
CA GLN A 452 28.09 -5.92 11.92
C GLN A 452 26.74 -6.65 11.77
N GLU A 453 26.46 -7.25 10.61
CA GLU A 453 25.19 -7.93 10.36
C GLU A 453 25.02 -9.16 11.28
N TYR A 454 26.08 -9.92 11.54
CA TYR A 454 26.03 -11.05 12.48
C TYR A 454 25.80 -10.67 13.94
N LEU A 455 26.43 -9.59 14.41
CA LEU A 455 26.32 -9.17 15.80
C LEU A 455 24.99 -8.49 16.12
N LEU A 456 24.31 -7.94 15.11
CA LEU A 456 23.19 -7.01 15.31
C LEU A 456 21.86 -7.47 14.75
N VAL A 457 21.88 -8.47 13.87
CA VAL A 457 20.67 -9.06 13.34
C VAL A 457 20.36 -10.31 14.15
N ASP A 458 19.22 -10.28 14.84
CA ASP A 458 18.65 -11.45 15.49
C ASP A 458 17.27 -11.69 14.91
N ALA A 459 17.07 -12.86 14.32
CA ALA A 459 15.80 -13.28 13.78
C ALA A 459 15.25 -14.42 14.61
N GLN A 460 13.97 -14.36 14.96
CA GLN A 460 13.31 -15.37 15.78
C GLN A 460 12.05 -15.83 15.06
N ILE A 461 11.96 -17.13 14.79
CA ILE A 461 10.77 -17.77 14.23
C ILE A 461 10.20 -18.65 15.33
N THR A 462 8.94 -18.41 15.69
CA THR A 462 8.18 -19.21 16.65
C THR A 462 6.98 -19.82 15.93
N ASP A 463 6.22 -20.68 16.60
CA ASP A 463 4.92 -21.21 16.14
C ASP A 463 3.84 -20.14 15.92
N GLN A 464 4.08 -18.91 16.38
CA GLN A 464 3.11 -17.82 16.32
C GLN A 464 3.57 -16.62 15.49
N LYS A 465 4.88 -16.39 15.38
CA LYS A 465 5.42 -15.17 14.76
C LYS A 465 6.79 -15.34 14.13
N VAL A 466 7.09 -14.46 13.17
CA VAL A 466 8.42 -14.19 12.63
C VAL A 466 8.82 -12.79 13.08
N ALA A 467 9.89 -12.68 13.85
CA ALA A 467 10.44 -11.43 14.35
C ALA A 467 11.86 -11.20 13.82
N LEU A 468 12.17 -9.95 13.49
CA LEU A 468 13.47 -9.52 13.01
C LEU A 468 13.92 -8.28 13.77
N THR A 469 14.99 -8.41 14.55
CA THR A 469 15.62 -7.31 15.26
C THR A 469 16.91 -6.91 14.55
N ARG A 470 17.12 -5.62 14.29
CA ARG A 470 18.33 -5.08 13.65
C ARG A 470 18.85 -3.83 14.36
N GLY A 471 20.17 -3.74 14.53
CA GLY A 471 20.88 -2.46 14.80
C GLY A 471 21.70 -2.39 16.09
N ILE A 472 22.77 -1.56 16.08
CA ILE A 472 23.65 -1.28 17.24
C ILE A 472 23.04 -0.18 18.10
N PHE A 473 22.86 0.96 17.44
CA PHE A 473 22.54 2.25 18.02
C PHE A 473 21.03 2.44 17.95
N ASN A 474 20.46 2.20 16.78
CA ASN A 474 19.03 2.25 16.55
C ASN A 474 18.50 0.82 16.43
N LYS A 475 17.85 0.29 17.47
CA LYS A 475 17.27 -1.06 17.43
C LYS A 475 15.90 -1.01 16.77
N GLU A 476 15.76 -1.66 15.62
CA GLU A 476 14.51 -1.82 14.91
C GLU A 476 14.04 -3.26 15.03
N THR A 477 12.83 -3.48 15.56
CA THR A 477 12.21 -4.80 15.66
C THR A 477 10.94 -4.82 14.84
N THR A 478 10.87 -5.69 13.83
CA THR A 478 9.68 -5.91 12.98
C THR A 478 9.15 -7.32 13.23
N GLU A 479 7.84 -7.46 13.47
CA GLU A 479 7.22 -8.75 13.77
C GLU A 479 5.98 -8.97 12.89
N PHE A 480 5.85 -10.17 12.31
CA PHE A 480 4.66 -10.64 11.58
C PHE A 480 4.10 -11.89 12.26
N THR A 481 2.79 -11.97 12.44
CA THR A 481 2.14 -13.22 12.90
C THR A 481 2.10 -14.24 11.76
N LEU A 482 2.26 -15.54 12.06
CA LEU A 482 2.37 -16.56 11.00
C LEU A 482 1.13 -16.62 10.09
N GLU A 483 -0.04 -16.39 10.65
CA GLU A 483 -1.31 -16.44 9.90
C GLU A 483 -1.53 -15.25 8.97
N LYS A 484 -0.82 -14.14 9.18
CA LYS A 484 -0.89 -12.95 8.32
C LYS A 484 0.13 -13.04 7.17
N ILE A 485 0.99 -14.06 7.15
CA ILE A 485 1.99 -14.26 6.08
C ILE A 485 1.30 -14.73 4.81
N THR A 486 1.19 -13.83 3.84
CA THR A 486 0.61 -14.10 2.52
C THR A 486 1.54 -14.86 1.60
N ARG A 487 2.84 -14.55 1.67
CA ARG A 487 3.87 -15.10 0.78
C ARG A 487 5.19 -15.32 1.49
N LEU A 488 5.81 -16.45 1.16
CA LEU A 488 7.20 -16.77 1.48
C LEU A 488 8.02 -16.85 0.20
N SER A 489 9.06 -16.02 0.08
CA SER A 489 10.05 -16.10 -1.00
C SER A 489 11.38 -16.56 -0.45
N ILE A 490 11.88 -17.69 -0.94
CA ILE A 490 13.16 -18.29 -0.60
C ILE A 490 14.09 -18.07 -1.79
N SER A 491 15.24 -17.45 -1.56
CA SER A 491 16.24 -17.23 -2.61
C SER A 491 17.62 -17.72 -2.16
N GLN A 492 18.33 -18.40 -3.04
CA GLN A 492 19.69 -18.89 -2.84
C GLN A 492 20.58 -18.43 -4.00
N SER A 493 21.50 -17.52 -3.73
CA SER A 493 22.58 -17.16 -4.65
C SER A 493 23.58 -18.31 -4.85
N PRO A 494 24.50 -18.23 -5.82
CA PRO A 494 25.57 -19.23 -5.97
C PRO A 494 26.41 -19.38 -4.70
N ILE A 495 26.70 -18.27 -4.01
CA ILE A 495 27.42 -18.25 -2.72
C ILE A 495 26.58 -18.93 -1.65
N ASP A 496 25.27 -18.66 -1.63
CA ASP A 496 24.37 -19.29 -0.67
C ASP A 496 24.33 -20.80 -0.82
N ARG A 497 24.23 -21.30 -2.06
CA ARG A 497 24.26 -22.74 -2.31
C ARG A 497 25.59 -23.36 -1.91
N TRP A 498 26.70 -22.65 -2.14
CA TRP A 498 28.03 -23.14 -1.76
C TRP A 498 28.21 -23.24 -0.25
N LEU A 499 27.66 -22.28 0.51
CA LEU A 499 27.79 -22.20 1.97
C LEU A 499 26.59 -22.79 2.72
N ASN A 500 25.66 -23.44 2.02
CA ASN A 500 24.38 -23.93 2.57
C ASN A 500 23.60 -22.87 3.36
N THR A 501 23.51 -21.66 2.79
CA THR A 501 22.69 -20.57 3.30
C THR A 501 21.47 -20.30 2.43
N ALA A 502 20.49 -19.56 2.93
CA ALA A 502 19.32 -19.12 2.18
C ALA A 502 18.81 -17.77 2.67
N THR A 503 18.24 -16.98 1.76
CA THR A 503 17.56 -15.74 2.09
C THR A 503 16.06 -15.96 2.05
N PHE A 504 15.37 -15.66 3.16
CA PHE A 504 13.92 -15.75 3.28
C PHE A 504 13.31 -14.35 3.24
N ARG A 505 12.18 -14.20 2.56
CA ARG A 505 11.39 -12.96 2.51
C ARG A 505 9.94 -13.30 2.80
N PHE A 506 9.41 -12.76 3.90
CA PHE A 506 8.02 -12.94 4.31
C PHE A 506 7.23 -11.68 3.98
N SER A 507 6.12 -11.80 3.26
CA SER A 507 5.20 -10.70 2.99
C SER A 507 3.92 -10.91 3.79
N SER A 508 3.52 -9.90 4.59
CA SER A 508 2.33 -9.93 5.45
C SER A 508 1.15 -9.14 4.83
N ILE A 509 -0.08 -9.43 5.26
CA ILE A 509 -1.28 -8.65 4.90
C ILE A 509 -1.14 -7.24 5.48
N GLY A 510 -1.36 -6.21 4.66
CA GLY A 510 -1.28 -4.81 5.09
C GLY A 510 0.14 -4.26 5.29
N ALA A 511 1.17 -5.11 5.32
CA ALA A 511 2.54 -4.63 5.46
C ALA A 511 3.04 -3.91 4.18
N SER A 512 3.65 -2.74 4.38
CA SER A 512 4.25 -1.93 3.32
C SER A 512 5.53 -2.54 2.74
N SER A 513 6.24 -3.34 3.54
CA SER A 513 7.50 -3.99 3.15
C SER A 513 7.58 -5.42 3.65
N ALA A 514 8.40 -6.23 2.98
CA ALA A 514 8.60 -7.64 3.34
C ALA A 514 9.75 -7.80 4.35
N LEU A 515 9.57 -8.69 5.33
CA LEU A 515 10.59 -9.05 6.31
C LEU A 515 11.63 -9.95 5.66
N LYS A 516 12.85 -9.44 5.46
CA LYS A 516 13.94 -10.13 4.77
C LYS A 516 14.98 -10.70 5.76
N LEU A 517 15.11 -12.00 5.84
CA LEU A 517 16.18 -12.71 6.56
C LEU A 517 17.25 -13.15 5.56
N SER A 518 18.40 -12.48 5.55
CA SER A 518 19.45 -12.73 4.55
C SER A 518 20.46 -13.77 5.03
N HIS A 519 20.89 -14.66 4.13
CA HIS A 519 22.02 -15.58 4.33
C HIS A 519 21.93 -16.45 5.61
N ILE A 520 20.76 -17.02 5.90
CA ILE A 520 20.55 -17.90 7.05
C ILE A 520 21.21 -19.27 6.80
N PRO A 521 22.08 -19.78 7.69
CA PRO A 521 22.77 -21.06 7.54
C PRO A 521 21.85 -22.27 7.70
N ASP A 522 22.37 -23.45 7.36
CA ASP A 522 21.67 -24.74 7.41
C ASP A 522 20.37 -24.76 6.58
N ALA A 523 20.42 -24.18 5.38
CA ALA A 523 19.25 -24.03 4.52
C ALA A 523 18.50 -25.35 4.27
N ASP A 524 19.23 -26.46 4.06
CA ASP A 524 18.65 -27.80 3.87
C ASP A 524 17.72 -28.25 5.01
N ARG A 525 17.99 -27.81 6.24
CA ARG A 525 17.17 -28.13 7.42
C ARG A 525 16.12 -27.07 7.71
N VAL A 526 16.45 -25.81 7.49
CA VAL A 526 15.59 -24.67 7.82
C VAL A 526 14.45 -24.52 6.82
N ILE A 527 14.71 -24.68 5.52
CA ILE A 527 13.70 -24.53 4.46
C ILE A 527 12.49 -25.47 4.69
N PRO A 528 12.65 -26.80 4.83
CA PRO A 528 11.51 -27.69 5.01
C PRO A 528 10.75 -27.44 6.32
N ARG A 529 11.45 -26.97 7.38
CA ARG A 529 10.84 -26.65 8.67
C ARG A 529 9.95 -25.41 8.58
N ILE A 530 10.42 -24.36 7.92
CA ILE A 530 9.64 -23.13 7.71
C ILE A 530 8.46 -23.42 6.78
N GLU A 531 8.67 -24.14 5.68
CA GLU A 531 7.60 -24.53 4.75
C GLU A 531 6.50 -25.34 5.46
N LYS A 532 6.89 -26.38 6.21
CA LYS A 532 5.93 -27.18 6.99
C LYS A 532 5.22 -26.34 8.05
N GLY A 533 5.97 -25.47 8.73
CA GLY A 533 5.47 -24.59 9.78
C GLY A 533 4.42 -23.59 9.34
N LEU A 534 4.55 -23.07 8.12
CA LEU A 534 3.58 -22.17 7.50
C LEU A 534 2.41 -22.90 6.81
N GLY A 535 2.35 -24.23 6.92
CA GLY A 535 1.32 -25.04 6.25
C GLY A 535 1.55 -25.22 4.74
N PHE A 536 2.77 -24.98 4.24
CA PHE A 536 3.17 -25.27 2.86
C PHE A 536 3.78 -26.67 2.68
N GLY A 537 3.99 -27.43 3.76
CA GLY A 537 4.63 -28.74 3.71
C GLY A 537 3.68 -29.90 3.42
N GLY A 538 4.22 -30.98 2.84
CA GLY A 538 3.66 -32.34 2.96
C GLY A 538 2.75 -32.85 1.83
N THR A 539 2.51 -32.08 0.77
CA THR A 539 1.66 -32.49 -0.36
C THR A 539 2.44 -32.47 -1.68
N SER A 540 2.23 -33.46 -2.54
CA SER A 540 2.69 -33.40 -3.94
C SER A 540 1.83 -32.41 -4.73
N PRO A 541 2.40 -31.68 -5.70
CA PRO A 541 1.61 -30.80 -6.54
C PRO A 541 0.62 -31.61 -7.40
N HIS A 542 -0.61 -31.11 -7.53
CA HIS A 542 -1.62 -31.68 -8.44
C HIS A 542 -1.22 -31.49 -9.89
N GLN A 543 -0.68 -30.31 -10.19
CA GLN A 543 -0.27 -29.92 -11.52
C GLN A 543 1.01 -29.09 -11.45
N THR A 544 1.96 -29.43 -12.32
CA THR A 544 3.18 -28.64 -12.52
C THR A 544 3.24 -28.18 -13.95
N LEU A 545 3.26 -26.87 -14.15
CA LEU A 545 3.35 -26.22 -15.46
C LEU A 545 4.72 -25.59 -15.61
N SER A 546 5.44 -25.94 -16.67
CA SER A 546 6.74 -25.34 -16.98
C SER A 546 6.56 -24.18 -17.95
N ALA A 547 7.40 -23.16 -17.83
CA ALA A 547 7.47 -22.09 -18.80
C ALA A 547 8.06 -22.60 -20.13
N GLU A 548 7.44 -22.21 -21.25
CA GLU A 548 7.84 -22.60 -22.60
C GLU A 548 8.27 -21.36 -23.42
N PRO A 549 9.42 -20.75 -23.11
CA PRO A 549 9.88 -19.57 -23.82
C PRO A 549 10.28 -19.91 -25.25
N THR A 550 9.51 -19.39 -26.21
CA THR A 550 9.88 -19.34 -27.63
C THR A 550 10.51 -17.98 -27.97
N THR A 551 11.28 -17.89 -29.04
CA THR A 551 11.89 -16.63 -29.53
C THR A 551 10.88 -15.49 -29.66
N THR A 552 9.67 -15.78 -30.14
CA THR A 552 8.56 -14.84 -30.23
C THR A 552 8.09 -14.37 -28.85
N THR A 553 7.90 -15.28 -27.91
CA THR A 553 7.47 -14.95 -26.55
C THR A 553 8.50 -14.11 -25.79
N LEU A 554 9.80 -14.36 -26.03
CA LEU A 554 10.89 -13.56 -25.46
C LEU A 554 10.91 -12.14 -26.04
N LEU A 555 10.64 -11.99 -27.34
CA LEU A 555 10.49 -10.68 -27.97
C LEU A 555 9.32 -9.90 -27.38
N TYR A 556 8.17 -10.55 -27.20
CA TYR A 556 6.99 -9.94 -26.62
C TYR A 556 7.16 -9.57 -25.14
N SER A 557 7.80 -10.43 -24.34
CA SER A 557 8.05 -10.13 -22.92
C SER A 557 9.03 -8.96 -22.73
N GLN A 558 9.96 -8.77 -23.67
CA GLN A 558 10.98 -7.71 -23.63
C GLN A 558 10.66 -6.52 -24.56
N LEU A 559 9.42 -6.37 -25.03
CA LEU A 559 9.04 -5.33 -25.99
C LEU A 559 9.36 -3.91 -25.48
N SER A 560 9.14 -3.64 -24.18
CA SER A 560 9.44 -2.35 -23.56
C SER A 560 10.94 -2.03 -23.60
N LEU A 561 11.79 -3.01 -23.30
CA LEU A 561 13.24 -2.89 -23.38
C LEU A 561 13.68 -2.58 -24.82
N LEU A 562 13.11 -3.27 -25.81
CA LEU A 562 13.42 -3.04 -27.23
C LEU A 562 13.03 -1.65 -27.71
N VAL A 563 11.87 -1.14 -27.29
CA VAL A 563 11.43 0.23 -27.60
C VAL A 563 12.36 1.26 -26.97
N ILE A 564 12.74 1.07 -25.70
CA ILE A 564 13.72 1.93 -25.01
C ILE A 564 15.06 1.89 -25.74
N CYS A 565 15.52 0.72 -26.19
CA CYS A 565 16.75 0.58 -26.97
C CYS A 565 16.68 1.32 -28.30
N ALA A 566 15.55 1.23 -29.01
CA ALA A 566 15.36 1.94 -30.28
C ALA A 566 15.40 3.46 -30.07
N ILE A 567 14.71 3.97 -29.05
CA ILE A 567 14.74 5.40 -28.69
C ILE A 567 16.16 5.82 -28.28
N ALA A 568 16.84 5.03 -27.46
CA ALA A 568 18.21 5.29 -27.03
C ALA A 568 19.19 5.29 -28.22
N LEU A 569 19.01 4.41 -29.20
CA LEU A 569 19.81 4.37 -30.42
C LEU A 569 19.60 5.64 -31.25
N ILE A 570 18.34 6.06 -31.47
CA ILE A 570 18.01 7.30 -32.19
C ILE A 570 18.61 8.51 -31.46
N ALA A 571 18.42 8.59 -30.14
CA ALA A 571 18.98 9.64 -29.30
C ALA A 571 20.51 9.66 -29.37
N THR A 572 21.16 8.49 -29.39
CA THR A 572 22.61 8.37 -29.56
C THR A 572 23.02 8.89 -30.94
N MET A 573 22.33 8.51 -32.02
CA MET A 573 22.64 8.98 -33.37
C MET A 573 22.55 10.50 -33.50
N VAL A 574 21.53 11.12 -32.89
CA VAL A 574 21.40 12.58 -32.84
C VAL A 574 22.50 13.20 -31.96
N ALA A 575 22.76 12.62 -30.79
CA ALA A 575 23.76 13.13 -29.86
C ALA A 575 25.18 13.06 -30.43
N VAL A 576 25.53 12.03 -31.21
CA VAL A 576 26.86 11.89 -31.85
C VAL A 576 27.18 13.06 -32.78
N ILE A 577 26.17 13.70 -33.38
CA ILE A 577 26.35 14.90 -34.23
C ILE A 577 26.93 16.07 -33.41
N PHE A 578 26.50 16.22 -32.16
CA PHE A 578 26.89 17.33 -31.27
C PHE A 578 28.00 16.94 -30.28
N PHE A 579 28.10 15.66 -29.93
CA PHE A 579 28.96 15.13 -28.87
C PHE A 579 29.44 13.71 -29.24
N LYS A 580 30.60 13.61 -29.89
CA LYS A 580 31.18 12.33 -30.35
C LYS A 580 31.28 11.23 -29.26
N PRO A 581 31.58 11.53 -27.97
CA PRO A 581 31.58 10.51 -26.92
C PRO A 581 30.21 9.87 -26.65
N ALA A 582 29.11 10.44 -27.16
CA ALA A 582 27.77 9.84 -27.06
C ALA A 582 27.71 8.42 -27.66
N LEU A 583 28.57 8.10 -28.64
CA LEU A 583 28.63 6.76 -29.24
C LEU A 583 28.98 5.68 -28.22
N LEU A 584 29.90 5.98 -27.28
CA LEU A 584 30.28 5.06 -26.21
C LEU A 584 29.13 4.84 -25.23
N ILE A 585 28.37 5.90 -24.93
CA ILE A 585 27.20 5.83 -24.05
C ILE A 585 26.11 4.96 -24.69
N GLY A 586 25.82 5.18 -25.97
CA GLY A 586 24.85 4.35 -26.70
C GLY A 586 25.27 2.90 -26.81
N ALA A 587 26.55 2.62 -27.09
CA ALA A 587 27.08 1.26 -27.10
C ALA A 587 26.96 0.58 -25.73
N ALA A 588 27.25 1.29 -24.64
CA ALA A 588 27.10 0.78 -23.28
C ALA A 588 25.64 0.46 -22.94
N LEU A 589 24.70 1.33 -23.33
CA LEU A 589 23.26 1.09 -23.14
C LEU A 589 22.77 -0.14 -23.91
N LEU A 590 23.22 -0.33 -25.15
CA LEU A 590 22.88 -1.51 -25.95
C LEU A 590 23.47 -2.80 -25.36
N LEU A 591 24.72 -2.76 -24.87
CA LEU A 591 25.33 -3.91 -24.17
C LEU A 591 24.56 -4.27 -22.90
N LEU A 592 24.16 -3.27 -22.12
CA LEU A 592 23.35 -3.46 -20.92
C LEU A 592 22.00 -4.09 -21.27
N ALA A 593 21.31 -3.58 -22.30
CA ALA A 593 20.05 -4.14 -22.76
C ALA A 593 20.19 -5.57 -23.30
N PHE A 594 21.25 -5.86 -24.05
CA PHE A 594 21.58 -7.21 -24.48
C PHE A 594 21.79 -8.13 -23.26
N GLY A 595 22.46 -7.65 -22.22
CA GLY A 595 22.62 -8.36 -20.95
C GLY A 595 21.28 -8.71 -20.30
N PHE A 596 20.33 -7.77 -20.23
CA PHE A 596 18.97 -8.03 -19.72
C PHE A 596 18.22 -9.05 -20.58
N PHE A 597 18.29 -8.92 -21.91
CA PHE A 597 17.65 -9.87 -22.83
C PHE A 597 18.23 -11.28 -22.70
N ALA A 598 19.56 -11.40 -22.66
CA ALA A 598 20.26 -12.67 -22.48
C ALA A 598 19.93 -13.30 -21.12
N HIS A 599 19.85 -12.49 -20.05
CA HIS A 599 19.42 -12.97 -18.74
C HIS A 599 18.00 -13.56 -18.80
N GLU A 600 17.03 -12.86 -19.39
CA GLU A 600 15.66 -13.39 -19.48
C GLU A 600 15.59 -14.65 -20.37
N ALA A 601 16.34 -14.70 -21.46
CA ALA A 601 16.41 -15.88 -22.33
C ALA A 601 16.94 -17.12 -21.60
N LEU A 602 17.89 -16.94 -20.68
CA LEU A 602 18.42 -18.02 -19.84
C LEU A 602 17.50 -18.33 -18.64
N TYR A 603 16.82 -17.33 -18.09
CA TYR A 603 16.00 -17.46 -16.88
C TYR A 603 14.59 -17.98 -17.13
N ALA A 604 13.92 -17.53 -18.19
CA ALA A 604 12.58 -17.97 -18.55
C ALA A 604 12.38 -19.50 -18.58
N PRO A 605 13.28 -20.33 -19.18
CA PRO A 605 13.05 -21.78 -19.26
C PRO A 605 13.19 -22.50 -17.92
N THR A 606 13.75 -21.84 -16.90
CA THR A 606 13.89 -22.40 -15.56
C THR A 606 12.64 -22.23 -14.70
N ARG A 607 11.68 -21.42 -15.17
CA ARG A 607 10.46 -21.10 -14.41
C ARG A 607 9.45 -22.24 -14.45
N ARG A 608 8.89 -22.58 -13.29
CA ARG A 608 7.83 -23.57 -13.11
C ARG A 608 6.79 -23.07 -12.12
N LEU A 609 5.53 -23.39 -12.38
CA LEU A 609 4.38 -23.19 -11.49
C LEU A 609 3.94 -24.56 -10.98
N GLU A 610 3.84 -24.70 -9.66
CA GLU A 610 3.35 -25.89 -8.96
C GLU A 610 2.06 -25.52 -8.23
N ILE A 611 0.97 -26.21 -8.55
CA ILE A 611 -0.37 -25.97 -8.00
C ILE A 611 -0.66 -27.06 -6.95
N PHE A 612 -0.98 -26.63 -5.74
CA PHE A 612 -1.41 -27.49 -4.63
C PHE A 612 -2.84 -27.15 -4.21
N ASP A 613 -3.41 -27.94 -3.29
CA ASP A 613 -4.77 -27.69 -2.78
C ASP A 613 -4.91 -26.32 -2.11
N HIS A 614 -3.94 -25.89 -1.30
CA HIS A 614 -4.11 -24.71 -0.44
C HIS A 614 -3.12 -23.58 -0.73
N HIS A 615 -2.15 -23.83 -1.61
CA HIS A 615 -1.10 -22.88 -1.95
C HIS A 615 -0.60 -23.07 -3.37
N LEU A 616 0.07 -22.04 -3.88
CA LEU A 616 0.80 -22.05 -5.14
C LEU A 616 2.28 -21.93 -4.85
N ALA A 617 3.10 -22.66 -5.59
CA ALA A 617 4.54 -22.48 -5.56
C ALA A 617 5.09 -22.14 -6.94
N THR A 618 6.11 -21.30 -6.97
CA THR A 618 6.89 -21.02 -8.17
C THR A 618 8.33 -21.38 -7.91
N ARG A 619 9.00 -21.85 -8.94
CA ARG A 619 10.43 -22.13 -8.93
C ARG A 619 11.07 -21.49 -10.15
N GLY A 620 12.24 -20.90 -10.00
CA GLY A 620 12.97 -20.30 -11.11
C GLY A 620 14.39 -19.92 -10.69
N GLY A 621 15.33 -19.93 -11.62
CA GLY A 621 16.71 -19.62 -11.28
C GLY A 621 17.76 -20.06 -12.29
N VAL A 622 18.64 -19.13 -12.66
CA VAL A 622 19.91 -19.45 -13.34
C VAL A 622 21.03 -19.36 -12.32
N LEU A 623 21.43 -18.14 -11.97
CA LEU A 623 22.44 -17.88 -10.95
C LEU A 623 21.81 -17.96 -9.56
N ILE A 624 20.75 -17.18 -9.33
CA ILE A 624 20.00 -17.15 -8.08
C ILE A 624 18.80 -18.08 -8.25
N HIS A 625 18.70 -19.10 -7.41
CA HIS A 625 17.52 -19.97 -7.36
C HIS A 625 16.50 -19.34 -6.43
N THR A 626 15.25 -19.27 -6.88
CA THR A 626 14.12 -18.67 -6.18
C THR A 626 13.00 -19.69 -6.10
N ARG A 627 12.39 -19.79 -4.93
CA ARG A 627 11.18 -20.56 -4.68
C ARG A 627 10.20 -19.66 -3.94
N GLU A 628 9.04 -19.43 -4.51
CA GLU A 628 8.03 -18.55 -3.94
C GLU A 628 6.78 -19.34 -3.63
N LEU A 629 6.21 -19.14 -2.45
CA LEU A 629 5.05 -19.87 -1.94
C LEU A 629 3.99 -18.85 -1.53
N MET A 630 2.76 -19.04 -1.98
CA MET A 630 1.64 -18.15 -1.69
C MET A 630 0.41 -18.98 -1.34
N ALA A 631 -0.24 -18.68 -0.21
CA ALA A 631 -1.47 -19.37 0.17
C ALA A 631 -2.66 -18.86 -0.67
N LEU A 632 -3.49 -19.77 -1.19
CA LEU A 632 -4.61 -19.44 -2.08
C LEU A 632 -5.67 -18.59 -1.39
N HIS A 633 -5.94 -18.83 -0.11
CA HIS A 633 -6.94 -18.07 0.65
C HIS A 633 -6.51 -16.61 0.93
N HIS A 634 -5.24 -16.25 0.71
CA HIS A 634 -4.70 -14.89 0.78
C HIS A 634 -4.60 -14.20 -0.58
N ALA A 635 -4.85 -14.91 -1.68
CA ALA A 635 -4.92 -14.31 -3.01
C ALA A 635 -6.19 -13.48 -3.17
N LYS A 636 -6.05 -12.33 -3.84
CA LYS A 636 -7.13 -11.34 -3.99
C LYS A 636 -7.64 -11.26 -5.41
N ASP A 637 -6.71 -11.16 -6.34
CA ASP A 637 -6.98 -11.02 -7.76
C ASP A 637 -6.10 -11.99 -8.56
N LEU A 638 -6.59 -12.31 -9.74
CA LEU A 638 -5.94 -13.16 -10.72
C LEU A 638 -5.89 -12.41 -12.04
N ARG A 639 -4.69 -12.21 -12.58
CA ARG A 639 -4.46 -11.53 -13.85
C ARG A 639 -3.63 -12.38 -14.78
N THR A 640 -4.07 -12.51 -16.01
CA THR A 640 -3.36 -13.23 -17.07
C THR A 640 -3.24 -12.36 -18.31
N THR A 641 -2.01 -12.14 -18.79
CA THR A 641 -1.74 -11.39 -20.02
C THR A 641 -1.20 -12.32 -21.09
N ARG A 642 -2.02 -12.57 -22.11
CA ARG A 642 -1.70 -13.41 -23.24
C ARG A 642 -0.91 -12.63 -24.30
N TYR A 643 0.15 -13.22 -24.81
CA TYR A 643 0.95 -12.63 -25.88
C TYR A 643 0.18 -12.62 -27.23
N PRO A 644 0.57 -11.74 -28.18
CA PRO A 644 -0.09 -11.65 -29.48
C PRO A 644 -0.09 -12.99 -30.21
N ASP A 645 -1.26 -13.39 -30.70
CA ASP A 645 -1.52 -14.62 -31.49
C ASP A 645 -1.05 -15.95 -30.87
N LEU A 646 -0.76 -15.98 -29.57
CA LEU A 646 -0.33 -17.17 -28.83
C LEU A 646 -1.27 -17.43 -27.65
N ASP A 647 -1.36 -18.67 -27.17
CA ASP A 647 -2.01 -18.99 -25.88
C ASP A 647 -1.00 -19.09 -24.72
N THR A 648 0.19 -18.54 -24.95
CA THR A 648 1.24 -18.36 -23.93
C THR A 648 1.20 -16.94 -23.38
N GLY A 649 1.54 -16.74 -22.11
CA GLY A 649 1.56 -15.40 -21.54
C GLY A 649 2.14 -15.32 -20.14
N THR A 650 1.78 -14.23 -19.45
CA THR A 650 2.12 -14.00 -18.05
C THR A 650 0.91 -14.23 -17.16
N LEU A 651 1.14 -14.83 -16.00
CA LEU A 651 0.19 -15.00 -14.91
C LEU A 651 0.68 -14.18 -13.73
N THR A 652 -0.19 -13.39 -13.13
CA THR A 652 0.06 -12.60 -11.93
C THR A 652 -1.09 -12.80 -10.94
N ILE A 653 -0.76 -13.12 -9.70
CA ILE A 653 -1.72 -13.28 -8.59
C ILE A 653 -1.26 -12.35 -7.47
N SER A 654 -2.12 -11.42 -7.04
CA SER A 654 -1.75 -10.49 -5.96
C SER A 654 -2.34 -10.94 -4.62
N GLY A 655 -1.56 -10.75 -3.55
CA GLY A 655 -1.95 -11.08 -2.18
C GLY A 655 -2.24 -9.85 -1.33
N GLY A 656 -2.47 -10.09 -0.03
CA GLY A 656 -2.81 -9.15 1.07
C GLY A 656 -1.97 -7.88 1.26
N GLY A 657 -0.79 -7.78 0.65
CA GLY A 657 0.15 -6.67 0.90
C GLY A 657 0.87 -6.18 -0.35
N ALA A 658 1.45 -4.98 -0.27
CA ALA A 658 2.08 -4.29 -1.40
C ALA A 658 3.21 -5.08 -2.08
N SER A 659 3.84 -6.01 -1.35
CA SER A 659 4.95 -6.85 -1.82
C SER A 659 4.60 -8.34 -1.95
N SER A 660 3.32 -8.68 -2.09
CA SER A 660 2.83 -10.07 -2.07
C SER A 660 2.41 -10.64 -3.44
N SER A 661 2.70 -9.95 -4.55
CA SER A 661 2.26 -10.36 -5.91
C SER A 661 3.16 -11.39 -6.58
N LEU A 662 2.65 -12.61 -6.80
CA LEU A 662 3.32 -13.70 -7.50
C LEU A 662 3.16 -13.53 -9.01
N SER A 663 4.26 -13.53 -9.78
CA SER A 663 4.20 -13.38 -11.24
C SER A 663 5.12 -14.35 -11.96
N ILE A 664 4.60 -14.99 -13.02
CA ILE A 664 5.31 -15.97 -13.84
C ILE A 664 5.00 -15.70 -15.31
N GLY A 665 6.03 -15.62 -16.15
CA GLY A 665 5.88 -15.46 -17.60
C GLY A 665 6.12 -16.75 -18.38
N HIS A 666 5.66 -16.74 -19.64
CA HIS A 666 5.82 -17.80 -20.64
C HIS A 666 5.07 -19.11 -20.31
N LEU A 667 3.93 -19.03 -19.61
CA LEU A 667 3.10 -20.21 -19.31
C LEU A 667 2.18 -20.54 -20.50
N PRO A 668 2.06 -21.81 -20.91
CA PRO A 668 1.14 -22.26 -21.95
C PRO A 668 -0.29 -22.45 -21.41
N GLY A 669 -1.28 -22.51 -22.31
CA GLY A 669 -2.67 -22.83 -21.95
C GLY A 669 -3.32 -21.76 -21.08
N LEU A 670 -2.92 -20.49 -21.23
CA LEU A 670 -3.21 -19.41 -20.27
C LEU A 670 -4.71 -19.22 -20.05
N SER A 671 -5.52 -19.42 -21.09
CA SER A 671 -6.97 -19.27 -21.03
C SER A 671 -7.62 -20.33 -20.13
N ALA A 672 -7.23 -21.60 -20.27
CA ALA A 672 -7.73 -22.69 -19.43
C ALA A 672 -7.16 -22.62 -18.00
N LEU A 673 -5.88 -22.21 -17.88
CA LEU A 673 -5.23 -22.00 -16.60
C LEU A 673 -5.91 -20.89 -15.79
N HIS A 674 -6.34 -19.82 -16.44
CA HIS A 674 -7.07 -18.74 -15.80
C HIS A 674 -8.35 -19.28 -15.15
N GLU A 675 -9.22 -19.96 -15.92
CA GLU A 675 -10.47 -20.51 -15.37
C GLU A 675 -10.23 -21.51 -14.24
N HIS A 676 -9.21 -22.37 -14.37
CA HIS A 676 -8.87 -23.34 -13.32
C HIS A 676 -8.40 -22.69 -12.02
N LEU A 677 -7.54 -21.68 -12.10
CA LEU A 677 -7.07 -20.94 -10.92
C LEU A 677 -8.19 -20.10 -10.31
N ASP A 678 -9.04 -19.48 -11.13
CA ASP A 678 -10.19 -18.70 -10.69
C ASP A 678 -11.19 -19.59 -9.93
N ASP A 679 -11.41 -20.82 -10.40
CA ASP A 679 -12.18 -21.86 -9.69
C ASP A 679 -11.53 -22.24 -8.35
N LEU A 680 -10.20 -22.45 -8.32
CA LEU A 680 -9.47 -22.78 -7.09
C LEU A 680 -9.54 -21.63 -6.06
N LEU A 681 -9.45 -20.38 -6.51
CA LEU A 681 -9.59 -19.22 -5.62
C LEU A 681 -10.98 -19.16 -4.98
N PHE A 682 -12.01 -19.54 -5.74
CA PHE A 682 -13.37 -19.60 -5.24
C PHE A 682 -13.58 -20.71 -4.19
N THR A 683 -12.94 -21.87 -4.35
CA THR A 683 -13.02 -22.97 -3.36
C THR A 683 -12.25 -22.69 -2.06
N HIS A 684 -11.39 -21.66 -2.05
CA HIS A 684 -10.66 -21.20 -0.87
C HIS A 684 -11.08 -19.76 -0.49
N PRO A 685 -12.32 -19.55 -0.01
CA PRO A 685 -12.81 -18.23 0.35
C PRO A 685 -11.99 -17.58 1.47
N PRO A 686 -12.05 -16.24 1.63
CA PRO A 686 -11.44 -15.58 2.78
C PRO A 686 -12.07 -16.13 4.05
N ARG A 687 -11.28 -16.19 5.13
CA ARG A 687 -11.78 -16.54 6.48
C ARG A 687 -13.02 -15.69 6.89
N GLN A 688 -13.17 -14.49 6.32
CA GLN A 688 -14.20 -13.52 6.70
C GLN A 688 -15.57 -13.68 6.00
N THR A 689 -15.79 -14.68 5.14
CA THR A 689 -17.05 -14.76 4.37
C THR A 689 -18.00 -15.84 4.87
N ARG A 690 -19.17 -15.42 5.36
CA ARG A 690 -20.28 -16.26 5.88
C ARG A 690 -21.19 -16.86 4.79
N GLN A 691 -20.86 -16.73 3.50
CA GLN A 691 -21.76 -17.15 2.43
C GLN A 691 -21.38 -18.52 1.86
N ALA A 692 -22.36 -19.42 1.79
CA ALA A 692 -22.21 -20.71 1.13
C ALA A 692 -21.98 -20.51 -0.38
N PRO A 693 -21.03 -21.26 -0.99
CA PRO A 693 -20.73 -21.12 -2.42
C PRO A 693 -21.95 -21.48 -3.27
N ARG A 694 -22.52 -20.51 -4.00
CA ARG A 694 -23.50 -20.75 -5.07
C ARG A 694 -22.84 -20.50 -6.41
N ARG A 695 -22.43 -21.59 -7.08
CA ARG A 695 -21.84 -21.55 -8.43
C ARG A 695 -22.95 -21.38 -9.47
N ARG A 696 -22.89 -20.31 -10.28
CA ARG A 696 -23.58 -20.18 -11.56
C ARG A 696 -22.76 -19.24 -12.46
N ALA A 697 -22.27 -19.75 -13.59
CA ALA A 697 -21.55 -18.99 -14.63
C ALA A 697 -22.47 -18.08 -15.45
N GLU A 698 -23.58 -17.63 -14.86
CA GLU A 698 -24.58 -16.82 -15.54
C GLU A 698 -24.11 -15.37 -15.54
N ILE A 699 -23.64 -14.91 -16.70
CA ILE A 699 -23.32 -13.51 -16.93
C ILE A 699 -24.59 -12.73 -16.66
N THR A 700 -24.57 -11.89 -15.64
CA THR A 700 -25.76 -11.12 -15.29
C THR A 700 -25.73 -9.82 -16.04
N HIS A 701 -24.61 -9.09 -16.01
CA HIS A 701 -24.44 -7.83 -16.72
C HIS A 701 -23.10 -7.79 -17.46
N GLU A 702 -23.12 -7.26 -18.67
CA GLU A 702 -21.94 -6.98 -19.49
C GLU A 702 -21.91 -5.49 -19.81
N PHE A 703 -20.75 -4.86 -19.61
CA PHE A 703 -20.53 -3.45 -19.85
C PHE A 703 -19.34 -3.26 -20.80
N THR A 704 -19.40 -2.21 -21.62
CA THR A 704 -18.31 -1.81 -22.51
C THR A 704 -17.96 -0.35 -22.27
N PRO A 705 -16.70 0.06 -22.46
CA PRO A 705 -16.34 1.46 -22.33
C PRO A 705 -16.93 2.27 -23.49
N VAL A 706 -17.24 3.54 -23.22
CA VAL A 706 -17.62 4.50 -24.24
C VAL A 706 -16.39 4.79 -25.10
N ILE A 707 -16.31 4.09 -26.24
CA ILE A 707 -15.14 4.04 -27.13
C ILE A 707 -14.59 5.44 -27.46
N ARG A 708 -15.47 6.39 -27.81
CA ARG A 708 -15.04 7.76 -28.13
C ARG A 708 -14.43 8.46 -26.93
N ALA A 709 -15.05 8.32 -25.75
CA ALA A 709 -14.55 8.96 -24.54
C ALA A 709 -13.20 8.38 -24.13
N ALA A 710 -13.06 7.05 -24.18
CA ALA A 710 -11.81 6.36 -23.90
C ALA A 710 -10.67 6.82 -24.82
N ALA A 711 -10.95 6.93 -26.13
CA ALA A 711 -9.97 7.41 -27.11
C ALA A 711 -9.55 8.86 -26.83
N ILE A 712 -10.51 9.77 -26.57
CA ILE A 712 -10.21 11.17 -26.26
C ILE A 712 -9.36 11.28 -24.99
N GLN A 713 -9.73 10.58 -23.92
CA GLN A 713 -9.04 10.64 -22.63
C GLN A 713 -7.60 10.13 -22.73
N ALA A 714 -7.40 8.97 -23.34
CA ALA A 714 -6.08 8.40 -23.50
C ALA A 714 -5.20 9.23 -24.45
N SER A 715 -5.76 9.76 -25.55
CA SER A 715 -5.05 10.69 -26.43
C SER A 715 -4.66 11.98 -25.72
N ALA A 716 -5.57 12.57 -24.94
CA ALA A 716 -5.29 13.78 -24.16
C ALA A 716 -4.18 13.55 -23.13
N ALA A 717 -4.18 12.39 -22.46
CA ALA A 717 -3.11 12.01 -21.54
C ALA A 717 -1.76 11.90 -22.25
N THR A 718 -1.71 11.32 -23.47
CA THR A 718 -0.47 11.29 -24.25
C THR A 718 -0.03 12.68 -24.72
N ALA A 719 -0.96 13.55 -25.13
CA ALA A 719 -0.70 14.90 -25.62
C ALA A 719 0.03 15.79 -24.60
N ALA A 720 -0.09 15.49 -23.30
CA ALA A 720 0.62 16.20 -22.24
C ALA A 720 2.14 16.17 -22.44
N ALA A 721 2.67 15.13 -23.08
CA ALA A 721 4.04 15.15 -23.59
C ALA A 721 4.05 15.88 -24.94
N VAL A 722 4.44 17.16 -24.95
CA VAL A 722 4.47 18.05 -26.14
C VAL A 722 5.09 17.38 -27.39
N VAL A 723 6.08 16.52 -27.17
CA VAL A 723 6.79 15.75 -28.21
C VAL A 723 5.88 14.77 -28.98
N THR A 724 4.76 14.34 -28.38
CA THR A 724 3.85 13.33 -28.94
C THR A 724 2.70 13.92 -29.76
N ILE A 725 2.53 15.24 -29.77
CA ILE A 725 1.44 15.93 -30.48
C ILE A 725 1.32 15.50 -31.96
N PRO A 726 2.42 15.36 -32.74
CA PRO A 726 2.34 14.92 -34.14
C PRO A 726 1.78 13.50 -34.32
N LEU A 727 1.89 12.65 -33.29
CA LEU A 727 1.43 11.26 -33.30
C LEU A 727 0.01 11.09 -32.76
N LEU A 728 -0.66 12.19 -32.35
CA LEU A 728 -2.01 12.11 -31.78
C LEU A 728 -3.05 11.41 -32.66
N PRO A 729 -3.09 11.58 -34.00
CA PRO A 729 -4.04 10.84 -34.83
C PRO A 729 -3.85 9.32 -34.74
N LEU A 730 -2.58 8.87 -34.66
CA LEU A 730 -2.23 7.46 -34.52
C LEU A 730 -2.59 6.93 -33.13
N PHE A 731 -2.27 7.68 -32.07
CA PHE A 731 -2.67 7.32 -30.71
C PHE A 731 -4.19 7.28 -30.55
N PHE A 732 -4.91 8.23 -31.14
CA PHE A 732 -6.37 8.25 -31.12
C PHE A 732 -6.96 7.01 -31.80
N ALA A 733 -6.45 6.64 -32.98
CA ALA A 733 -6.87 5.42 -33.66
C ALA A 733 -6.56 4.16 -32.83
N TYR A 734 -5.37 4.09 -32.24
CA TYR A 734 -4.98 2.98 -31.36
C TYR A 734 -5.88 2.86 -30.14
N PHE A 735 -6.09 3.94 -29.38
CA PHE A 735 -6.91 3.92 -28.17
C PHE A 735 -8.38 3.66 -28.48
N ARG A 736 -8.88 4.14 -29.63
CA ARG A 736 -10.22 3.80 -30.11
C ARG A 736 -10.37 2.30 -30.34
N LEU A 737 -9.41 1.67 -31.01
CA LEU A 737 -9.41 0.22 -31.22
C LEU A 737 -9.27 -0.54 -29.89
N SER A 738 -8.42 -0.06 -28.98
CA SER A 738 -8.20 -0.68 -27.67
C SER A 738 -9.48 -0.67 -26.83
N ALA A 739 -10.20 0.46 -26.83
CA ALA A 739 -11.47 0.59 -26.14
C ALA A 739 -12.55 -0.31 -26.73
N ALA A 740 -12.55 -0.52 -28.06
CA ALA A 740 -13.48 -1.46 -28.71
C ALA A 740 -13.22 -2.93 -28.34
N HIS A 741 -12.01 -3.25 -27.86
CA HIS A 741 -11.60 -4.59 -27.39
C HIS A 741 -11.50 -4.68 -25.87
N THR A 742 -12.28 -3.88 -25.16
CA THR A 742 -12.37 -3.92 -23.70
C THR A 742 -13.80 -4.27 -23.29
N THR A 743 -13.96 -5.31 -22.48
CA THR A 743 -15.25 -5.81 -21.99
C THR A 743 -15.18 -6.03 -20.49
N TYR A 744 -16.15 -5.50 -19.77
CA TYR A 744 -16.32 -5.70 -18.34
C TYR A 744 -17.51 -6.63 -18.12
N THR A 745 -17.32 -7.73 -17.40
CA THR A 745 -18.35 -8.73 -17.15
C THR A 745 -18.56 -8.89 -15.65
N LEU A 746 -19.82 -8.79 -15.23
CA LEU A 746 -20.24 -8.99 -13.85
C LEU A 746 -21.03 -10.30 -13.75
N GLU A 747 -20.39 -11.28 -13.14
CA GLU A 747 -20.98 -12.59 -12.87
C GLU A 747 -21.68 -12.56 -11.50
N LEU A 748 -22.12 -13.71 -11.00
CA LEU A 748 -22.81 -13.80 -9.71
C LEU A 748 -21.85 -13.70 -8.52
N ASP A 749 -20.59 -14.10 -8.69
CA ASP A 749 -19.59 -14.21 -7.62
C ASP A 749 -18.29 -13.45 -7.91
N ARG A 750 -18.12 -12.89 -9.11
CA ARG A 750 -16.89 -12.22 -9.53
C ARG A 750 -17.11 -11.09 -10.53
N VAL A 751 -16.10 -10.23 -10.61
CA VAL A 751 -15.94 -9.20 -11.64
C VAL A 751 -14.77 -9.60 -12.53
N ARG A 752 -14.98 -9.59 -13.84
CA ARG A 752 -13.97 -9.90 -14.85
C ARG A 752 -13.79 -8.74 -15.82
N VAL A 753 -12.52 -8.45 -16.13
CA VAL A 753 -12.12 -7.46 -17.14
C VAL A 753 -11.26 -8.12 -18.20
N ASP A 754 -11.72 -8.08 -19.44
CA ASP A 754 -10.98 -8.50 -20.61
C ASP A 754 -10.60 -7.27 -21.43
N GLN A 755 -9.32 -7.05 -21.70
CA GLN A 755 -8.83 -5.86 -22.41
C GLN A 755 -7.61 -6.12 -23.27
N GLY A 756 -7.47 -5.31 -24.32
CA GLY A 756 -6.27 -5.21 -25.15
C GLY A 756 -6.41 -5.86 -26.54
N ILE A 757 -5.65 -5.33 -27.50
CA ILE A 757 -5.70 -5.73 -28.92
C ILE A 757 -4.71 -6.86 -29.18
N TRP A 758 -3.42 -6.54 -29.03
CA TRP A 758 -2.31 -7.47 -29.28
C TRP A 758 -2.04 -8.31 -28.03
N PHE A 759 -1.82 -7.64 -26.90
CA PHE A 759 -1.72 -8.29 -25.59
C PHE A 759 -3.10 -8.34 -24.97
N LYS A 760 -3.68 -9.53 -24.84
CA LYS A 760 -5.00 -9.71 -24.24
C LYS A 760 -4.84 -9.99 -22.75
N THR A 761 -5.26 -9.05 -21.93
CA THR A 761 -5.23 -9.16 -20.47
C THR A 761 -6.62 -9.51 -19.97
N ARG A 762 -6.71 -10.56 -19.16
CA ARG A 762 -7.88 -10.92 -18.36
C ARG A 762 -7.55 -10.71 -16.88
N ALA A 763 -8.41 -10.04 -16.14
CA ALA A 763 -8.30 -9.89 -14.70
C ALA A 763 -9.62 -10.28 -14.03
N THR A 764 -9.56 -11.05 -12.93
CA THR A 764 -10.71 -11.46 -12.14
C THR A 764 -10.52 -11.12 -10.67
N VAL A 765 -11.59 -10.62 -10.05
CA VAL A 765 -11.68 -10.36 -8.61
C VAL A 765 -13.01 -10.94 -8.12
N LEU A 766 -12.96 -11.80 -7.10
CA LEU A 766 -14.16 -12.35 -6.47
C LEU A 766 -14.88 -11.24 -5.69
N LEU A 767 -16.20 -11.19 -5.77
CA LEU A 767 -17.01 -10.16 -5.12
C LEU A 767 -16.85 -10.17 -3.59
N ASN A 768 -16.60 -11.34 -3.02
CA ASN A 768 -16.38 -11.54 -1.58
C ASN A 768 -14.98 -11.09 -1.10
N ARG A 769 -14.11 -10.65 -2.01
CA ARG A 769 -12.79 -10.06 -1.74
C ARG A 769 -12.78 -8.55 -1.84
N ILE A 770 -13.86 -7.93 -2.32
CA ILE A 770 -13.96 -6.49 -2.52
C ILE A 770 -14.16 -5.81 -1.18
N ASP A 771 -13.31 -4.83 -0.88
CA ASP A 771 -13.44 -4.04 0.34
C ASP A 771 -14.14 -2.72 0.11
N GLN A 772 -13.81 -2.08 -1.01
CA GLN A 772 -14.25 -0.74 -1.33
C GLN A 772 -14.52 -0.62 -2.83
N VAL A 773 -15.59 0.11 -3.14
CA VAL A 773 -15.89 0.55 -4.51
C VAL A 773 -15.93 2.07 -4.55
N GLN A 774 -15.17 2.65 -5.49
CA GLN A 774 -15.12 4.09 -5.69
C GLN A 774 -15.57 4.43 -7.10
N THR A 775 -16.51 5.36 -7.23
CA THR A 775 -16.86 5.95 -8.52
C THR A 775 -16.18 7.31 -8.67
N SER A 776 -15.65 7.60 -9.86
CA SER A 776 -14.95 8.85 -10.14
C SER A 776 -15.30 9.41 -11.51
N ARG A 777 -15.39 10.72 -11.58
CA ARG A 777 -15.57 11.51 -12.80
C ARG A 777 -14.63 12.70 -12.74
N GLY A 778 -13.57 12.68 -13.52
CA GLY A 778 -12.65 13.81 -13.69
C GLY A 778 -13.17 14.89 -14.67
N PRO A 779 -12.33 15.88 -15.01
CA PRO A 779 -12.69 16.98 -15.90
C PRO A 779 -13.13 16.53 -17.30
N LEU A 780 -12.35 15.65 -17.92
CA LEU A 780 -12.69 15.09 -19.23
C LEU A 780 -13.89 14.15 -19.13
N ASP A 781 -14.03 13.39 -18.04
CA ASP A 781 -15.19 12.51 -17.83
C ASP A 781 -16.49 13.32 -17.73
N THR A 782 -16.46 14.44 -17.00
CA THR A 782 -17.58 15.36 -16.86
C THR A 782 -17.97 15.98 -18.20
N ALA A 783 -16.99 16.43 -18.99
CA ALA A 783 -17.23 16.99 -20.32
C ALA A 783 -17.82 15.96 -21.30
N LEU A 784 -17.46 14.69 -21.14
CA LEU A 784 -17.89 13.57 -21.99
C LEU A 784 -19.10 12.81 -21.43
N GLN A 785 -19.63 13.21 -20.27
CA GLN A 785 -20.74 12.54 -19.56
C GLN A 785 -20.48 11.04 -19.29
N VAL A 786 -19.24 10.71 -18.90
CA VAL A 786 -18.83 9.35 -18.54
C VAL A 786 -18.28 9.32 -17.11
N GLY A 787 -17.97 8.13 -16.60
CA GLY A 787 -17.24 7.97 -15.34
C GLY A 787 -16.52 6.63 -15.24
N HIS A 788 -15.82 6.44 -14.13
CA HIS A 788 -15.05 5.24 -13.81
C HIS A 788 -15.54 4.62 -12.51
N VAL A 789 -15.46 3.29 -12.41
CA VAL A 789 -15.71 2.50 -11.22
C VAL A 789 -14.42 1.76 -10.87
N GLN A 790 -13.88 2.02 -9.70
CA GLN A 790 -12.66 1.44 -9.17
C GLN A 790 -13.00 0.47 -8.04
N ILE A 791 -12.44 -0.73 -8.12
CA ILE A 791 -12.58 -1.79 -7.14
C ILE A 791 -11.24 -1.93 -6.42
N SER A 792 -11.30 -1.93 -5.10
CA SER A 792 -10.15 -2.12 -4.20
C SER A 792 -10.37 -3.33 -3.27
N THR A 793 -9.32 -4.10 -3.00
CA THR A 793 -9.29 -5.24 -2.06
C THR A 793 -8.22 -5.08 -0.96
N VAL A 794 -8.18 -5.98 0.04
CA VAL A 794 -7.52 -5.79 1.35
C VAL A 794 -6.04 -5.47 1.31
N GLY A 795 -5.62 -4.23 1.52
CA GLY A 795 -4.19 -3.90 1.57
C GLY A 795 -3.55 -3.66 0.21
N SER A 796 -4.36 -3.21 -0.73
CA SER A 796 -3.90 -2.73 -2.02
C SER A 796 -3.61 -1.24 -1.99
N ALA A 797 -2.46 -0.85 -2.55
CA ALA A 797 -2.05 0.55 -2.67
C ALA A 797 -2.71 1.25 -3.88
N SER A 798 -3.24 0.47 -4.81
CA SER A 798 -3.90 0.88 -6.04
C SER A 798 -5.10 -0.03 -6.32
N PRO A 799 -6.16 0.43 -7.01
CA PRO A 799 -7.30 -0.40 -7.34
C PRO A 799 -6.89 -1.59 -8.23
N GLU A 800 -7.41 -2.79 -7.98
CA GLU A 800 -7.12 -3.99 -8.77
C GLU A 800 -7.79 -3.92 -10.15
N ILE A 801 -9.02 -3.39 -10.16
CA ILE A 801 -9.83 -3.21 -11.35
C ILE A 801 -10.32 -1.76 -11.42
N SER A 802 -10.09 -1.13 -12.57
CA SER A 802 -10.69 0.15 -12.93
C SER A 802 -11.52 -0.03 -14.19
N MET A 803 -12.84 0.10 -14.08
CA MET A 803 -13.78 0.05 -15.19
C MET A 803 -14.10 1.47 -15.64
N GLY A 804 -13.94 1.77 -16.92
CA GLY A 804 -14.30 3.07 -17.47
C GLY A 804 -13.45 3.47 -18.67
N PRO A 805 -13.89 4.49 -19.42
CA PRO A 805 -15.05 5.34 -19.16
C PRO A 805 -16.39 4.67 -19.53
N VAL A 806 -17.38 4.72 -18.64
CA VAL A 806 -18.75 4.17 -18.83
C VAL A 806 -19.80 5.28 -18.72
N THR A 807 -20.93 5.14 -19.43
CA THR A 807 -22.00 6.16 -19.44
C THR A 807 -22.65 6.32 -18.08
N ASP A 808 -23.01 5.20 -17.43
CA ASP A 808 -23.65 5.20 -16.12
C ASP A 808 -22.89 4.34 -15.10
N PRO A 809 -21.88 4.92 -14.42
CA PRO A 809 -21.12 4.20 -13.40
C PRO A 809 -21.98 3.80 -12.18
N ARG A 810 -23.14 4.45 -11.96
CA ARG A 810 -24.01 4.12 -10.81
C ARG A 810 -24.67 2.75 -10.99
N THR A 811 -25.12 2.43 -12.20
CA THR A 811 -25.71 1.11 -12.47
C THR A 811 -24.71 -0.03 -12.25
N ILE A 812 -23.44 0.16 -12.63
CA ILE A 812 -22.37 -0.82 -12.39
C ILE A 812 -22.14 -0.97 -10.89
N TYR A 813 -22.07 0.14 -10.18
CA TYR A 813 -21.94 0.15 -8.72
C TYR A 813 -23.10 -0.57 -8.03
N GLU A 814 -24.35 -0.25 -8.36
CA GLU A 814 -25.55 -0.89 -7.79
C GLU A 814 -25.58 -2.40 -8.10
N ALA A 815 -25.13 -2.80 -9.29
CA ALA A 815 -25.03 -4.20 -9.65
C ALA A 815 -23.96 -4.96 -8.85
N ILE A 816 -22.82 -4.32 -8.56
CA ILE A 816 -21.78 -4.90 -7.69
C ILE A 816 -22.29 -4.99 -6.26
N ASP A 817 -22.94 -3.93 -5.76
CA ASP A 817 -23.42 -3.82 -4.39
C ASP A 817 -24.50 -4.86 -4.05
N THR A 818 -25.49 -5.01 -4.93
CA THR A 818 -26.59 -5.98 -4.75
C THR A 818 -26.11 -7.43 -4.69
N LYS A 819 -24.94 -7.75 -5.25
CA LYS A 819 -24.47 -9.12 -5.46
C LYS A 819 -23.30 -9.55 -4.61
N SER A 820 -22.44 -8.63 -4.18
CA SER A 820 -21.27 -8.96 -3.37
C SER A 820 -21.59 -9.45 -1.95
N GLY A 821 -22.87 -9.54 -1.58
CA GLY A 821 -23.26 -9.77 -0.20
C GLY A 821 -22.93 -8.56 0.68
N TYR A 822 -22.83 -7.37 0.10
CA TYR A 822 -22.76 -6.11 0.85
C TYR A 822 -24.08 -5.83 1.59
N ALA A 823 -25.22 -6.24 1.04
CA ALA A 823 -26.51 -6.13 1.73
C ALA A 823 -26.64 -7.19 2.84
N PRO A 824 -27.15 -6.84 4.04
CA PRO A 824 -27.43 -7.81 5.07
C PRO A 824 -28.37 -8.89 4.52
N SER A 825 -28.08 -10.15 4.83
CA SER A 825 -29.08 -11.21 4.75
C SER A 825 -30.33 -10.69 5.46
N GLN A 826 -31.43 -10.51 4.73
CA GLN A 826 -32.71 -10.28 5.38
C GLN A 826 -32.86 -11.36 6.45
N PRO A 827 -33.13 -11.01 7.72
CA PRO A 827 -33.50 -12.03 8.68
C PRO A 827 -34.69 -12.76 8.07
N SER A 828 -34.54 -14.07 7.90
CA SER A 828 -35.64 -14.93 7.48
C SER A 828 -36.81 -14.65 8.42
N ALA A 829 -37.88 -14.09 7.85
CA ALA A 829 -39.12 -13.81 8.56
C ALA A 829 -39.72 -15.08 9.17
#